data_AF-A0A7S0J1J9-F1
#
_entry.id   AF-A0A7S0J1J9-F1
#
_cell.length_a   1.000
_cell.length_b   1.000
_cell.length_c   1.000
_cell.angle_alpha   90.00
_cell.angle_beta   90.00
_cell.angle_gamma   90.00
#
_symmetry.space_group_name_H-M   'P 1'
#
loop_
_entity.id
_entity.type
_entity.pdbx_description
1 polymer ?
#
loop_
_entity_poly.entity_id
_entity_poly.type
_entity_poly.pdbx_seq_one_letter_code
_entity_poly.pdbx_strand_id
1 'polypeptide(L)'
;MLFDGDGRLLLQQRAQCKVTFPKVWTNTCCSHPLHGQTPNEIDPPRTSTSAEPDGIKHAAVRKLKHELGIEPADLKSASSKYMGRVHYWAADTLTHGPNAPWGEHEIDYLLLYQLPKGYTLPLRPNPEEVMESAWVSAEELKARMAQEGLLWSPWFRVIASELLYDWWADLDAAFKRPAELSIRRFDAPAVHCKAGGAHSGAAATELSDLYKLEQSHEWESAARRKLTLDAEREARRRDLTSASRSASSAAANKQGGYGKVPTHEHSKKAQLARPLEVAAGLRLKFGSMALLSNLDLSTADEALRFCDLKLGEVSRSFAAVIRQLPKALVLDILVFYLVLRALDTIEDDMDAFKGREVDKCAHLRAFGDKYLGDEAWSMDGVGQGAERELLQNFCAVSRVFNGLPGSSKEVIRDITTKMGAGMADNVSIDMGQGTADLAAYAWYCHAVAGLVGEGLTQIFVGRGFETAALCGQGEQVWPFCKPAEENGGRSLGLANSMGLFLQKTNIIRDYLEDYADGRAFWPQQVWRQFARSSELGELARPTAHGAGSDGYPTAFDAQNDPDGAAVVGKGVNKQALSCLNFLIADALELVPDVLTYLELLRTPEVFRFSAIPQVMAIGTLAECFDNPRVFTGVVKIRKGLAAQMILDASGLGGVHAWFHHFALQLLKCCPKDDPSHDKISAATQRIIGITQDKAKARQRKKACTWLMWGAAAVGSVGVLVAYRRS
;
A
#
# COMPACT_ATOMS: atom_id res chain seq x y z
N MET A 1 -21.47 -25.59 11.76
CA MET A 1 -22.86 -26.00 12.08
C MET A 1 -23.03 -25.95 13.59
N LEU A 2 -24.04 -25.24 14.08
CA LEU A 2 -24.27 -25.01 15.52
C LEU A 2 -25.59 -25.64 15.96
N PHE A 3 -25.52 -26.56 16.92
CA PHE A 3 -26.66 -27.21 17.54
C PHE A 3 -26.98 -26.58 18.90
N ASP A 4 -28.26 -26.48 19.23
CA ASP A 4 -28.69 -26.15 20.58
C ASP A 4 -28.61 -27.38 21.50
N GLY A 5 -28.93 -27.18 22.79
CA GLY A 5 -28.88 -28.26 23.77
C GLY A 5 -29.90 -29.39 23.54
N ASP A 6 -30.93 -29.13 22.75
CA ASP A 6 -31.94 -30.13 22.34
C ASP A 6 -31.58 -30.79 21.00
N GLY A 7 -30.40 -30.47 20.45
CA GLY A 7 -29.90 -31.03 19.21
C GLY A 7 -30.55 -30.43 17.97
N ARG A 8 -31.19 -29.25 18.04
CA ARG A 8 -31.68 -28.55 16.84
C ARG A 8 -30.55 -27.75 16.19
N LEU A 9 -30.47 -27.76 14.87
CA LEU A 9 -29.46 -27.00 14.10
C LEU A 9 -29.94 -25.57 13.85
N LEU A 10 -29.07 -24.59 14.07
CA LEU A 10 -29.30 -23.21 13.64
C LEU A 10 -29.01 -23.06 12.15
N LEU A 11 -30.01 -22.61 11.41
CA LEU A 11 -29.90 -22.24 10.01
C LEU A 11 -30.01 -20.74 9.84
N GLN A 12 -29.51 -20.26 8.71
CA GLN A 12 -29.69 -18.89 8.26
C GLN A 12 -30.19 -18.85 6.82
N GLN A 13 -31.02 -17.85 6.53
CA GLN A 13 -31.33 -17.41 5.19
C GLN A 13 -30.45 -16.22 4.84
N ARG A 14 -29.67 -16.35 3.77
CA ARG A 14 -28.73 -15.33 3.30
C ARG A 14 -29.46 -14.04 2.95
N ALA A 15 -28.91 -12.89 3.35
CA ALA A 15 -29.48 -11.58 3.04
C ALA A 15 -29.65 -11.32 1.53
N GLN A 16 -30.63 -10.49 1.18
CA GLN A 16 -30.92 -10.15 -0.21
C GLN A 16 -29.79 -9.38 -0.90
N CYS A 17 -28.99 -8.61 -0.17
CA CYS A 17 -27.89 -7.82 -0.73
C CYS A 17 -26.64 -8.65 -1.04
N LYS A 18 -26.61 -9.95 -0.70
CA LYS A 18 -25.48 -10.82 -1.04
C LYS A 18 -25.36 -10.98 -2.54
N VAL A 19 -24.12 -10.89 -3.03
CA VAL A 19 -23.79 -11.03 -4.45
C VAL A 19 -24.00 -12.47 -4.94
N THR A 20 -23.61 -13.45 -4.12
CA THR A 20 -23.82 -14.89 -4.37
C THR A 20 -24.89 -15.47 -3.45
N PHE A 21 -25.79 -16.25 -4.04
CA PHE A 21 -26.88 -16.99 -3.42
C PHE A 21 -27.76 -16.15 -2.45
N PRO A 22 -28.23 -14.94 -2.80
CA PRO A 22 -29.15 -14.16 -1.97
C PRO A 22 -30.47 -14.89 -1.70
N LYS A 23 -31.05 -14.73 -0.50
CA LYS A 23 -32.32 -15.35 -0.06
C LYS A 23 -32.31 -16.88 0.04
N VAL A 24 -31.15 -17.51 -0.12
CA VAL A 24 -30.99 -18.97 -0.05
C VAL A 24 -30.76 -19.39 1.41
N TRP A 25 -31.46 -20.44 1.85
CA TRP A 25 -31.24 -21.09 3.15
C TRP A 25 -29.99 -21.95 3.13
N THR A 26 -29.20 -21.91 4.20
CA THR A 26 -27.90 -22.59 4.29
C THR A 26 -27.54 -22.98 5.72
N ASN A 27 -26.41 -23.65 5.88
CA ASN A 27 -25.75 -23.92 7.17
C ASN A 27 -25.63 -22.66 8.04
N THR A 28 -25.45 -22.86 9.34
CA THR A 28 -25.35 -21.79 10.35
C THR A 28 -24.46 -20.61 9.93
N CYS A 29 -23.24 -20.88 9.44
CA CYS A 29 -22.26 -19.87 9.06
C CYS A 29 -21.10 -20.52 8.29
N CYS A 30 -20.45 -19.78 7.39
CA CYS A 30 -19.24 -20.21 6.68
C CYS A 30 -18.00 -19.52 7.26
N SER A 31 -16.97 -20.30 7.56
CA SER A 31 -15.72 -19.83 8.16
C SER A 31 -14.70 -19.54 7.06
N HIS A 32 -14.60 -18.28 6.63
CA HIS A 32 -13.53 -17.85 5.73
C HIS A 32 -12.38 -17.31 6.59
N PRO A 33 -11.29 -18.09 6.77
CA PRO A 33 -10.19 -17.69 7.63
C PRO A 33 -9.45 -16.50 7.02
N LEU A 34 -9.09 -15.53 7.85
CA LEU A 34 -8.33 -14.35 7.43
C LEU A 34 -6.92 -14.39 8.02
N HIS A 35 -5.92 -13.98 7.25
CA HIS A 35 -4.56 -13.82 7.77
C HIS A 35 -4.48 -12.62 8.71
N GLY A 36 -3.64 -12.69 9.75
CA GLY A 36 -3.44 -11.61 10.71
C GLY A 36 -4.56 -11.42 11.74
N GLN A 37 -5.51 -12.35 11.85
CA GLN A 37 -6.51 -12.30 12.92
C GLN A 37 -5.89 -12.65 14.27
N THR A 38 -6.43 -12.06 15.34
CA THR A 38 -6.14 -12.47 16.71
C THR A 38 -7.47 -12.82 17.39
N PRO A 39 -7.67 -14.08 17.83
CA PRO A 39 -6.73 -15.19 17.72
C PRO A 39 -6.52 -15.66 16.26
N ASN A 40 -5.34 -16.24 15.96
CA ASN A 40 -4.96 -16.61 14.60
C ASN A 40 -5.99 -17.56 13.98
N GLU A 41 -6.33 -17.31 12.72
CA GLU A 41 -7.30 -18.09 11.96
C GLU A 41 -6.67 -18.98 10.88
N ILE A 42 -5.36 -18.83 10.64
CA ILE A 42 -4.63 -19.65 9.67
C ILE A 42 -4.01 -20.85 10.38
N ASP A 43 -4.51 -22.02 10.06
CA ASP A 43 -3.93 -23.27 10.53
C ASP A 43 -2.61 -23.58 9.81
N PRO A 44 -1.58 -24.03 10.53
CA PRO A 44 -0.33 -24.48 9.91
C PRO A 44 -0.55 -25.76 9.08
N PRO A 45 0.37 -26.08 8.15
CA PRO A 45 0.29 -27.32 7.36
C PRO A 45 0.20 -28.55 8.29
N ARG A 46 -0.88 -29.35 8.16
CA ARG A 46 -1.09 -30.51 9.03
C ARG A 46 -0.04 -31.60 8.75
N THR A 47 0.78 -31.90 9.75
CA THR A 47 1.76 -33.00 9.73
C THR A 47 1.27 -34.25 10.48
N SER A 48 0.13 -34.17 11.20
CA SER A 48 -0.42 -35.25 12.03
C SER A 48 -1.96 -35.27 12.02
N THR A 49 -2.53 -36.45 12.25
CA THR A 49 -3.97 -36.77 12.13
C THR A 49 -4.80 -36.38 13.35
N SER A 50 -4.17 -36.05 14.48
CA SER A 50 -4.83 -35.89 15.79
C SER A 50 -5.00 -34.45 16.29
N ALA A 51 -4.34 -33.45 15.70
CA ALA A 51 -4.52 -32.05 16.08
C ALA A 51 -5.74 -31.43 15.36
N GLU A 52 -6.65 -30.82 16.12
CA GLU A 52 -7.77 -30.06 15.57
C GLU A 52 -7.29 -28.69 15.07
N PRO A 53 -7.81 -28.21 13.92
CA PRO A 53 -7.45 -26.91 13.39
C PRO A 53 -8.14 -25.82 14.21
N ASP A 54 -7.37 -25.14 15.07
CA ASP A 54 -7.88 -24.06 15.92
C ASP A 54 -8.09 -22.76 15.15
N GLY A 55 -7.32 -22.54 14.08
CA GLY A 55 -7.43 -21.34 13.26
C GLY A 55 -8.81 -21.22 12.62
N ILE A 56 -9.24 -22.27 11.93
CA ILE A 56 -10.56 -22.25 11.31
C ILE A 56 -11.71 -22.19 12.32
N LYS A 57 -11.53 -22.72 13.53
CA LYS A 57 -12.51 -22.55 14.62
C LYS A 57 -12.62 -21.10 15.04
N HIS A 58 -11.51 -20.38 15.15
CA HIS A 58 -11.53 -18.93 15.42
C HIS A 58 -12.26 -18.17 14.31
N ALA A 59 -12.03 -18.55 13.04
CA ALA A 59 -12.74 -17.96 11.91
C ALA A 59 -14.25 -18.20 11.98
N ALA A 60 -14.67 -19.40 12.38
CA ALA A 60 -16.06 -19.73 12.60
C ALA A 60 -16.66 -18.88 13.73
N VAL A 61 -15.98 -18.73 14.87
CA VAL A 61 -16.44 -17.91 16.00
C VAL A 61 -16.57 -16.44 15.60
N ARG A 62 -15.59 -15.88 14.90
CA ARG A 62 -15.66 -14.49 14.38
C ARG A 62 -16.83 -14.32 13.42
N LYS A 63 -17.03 -15.26 12.50
CA LYS A 63 -18.11 -15.18 11.53
C LYS A 63 -19.49 -15.41 12.15
N LEU A 64 -19.62 -16.25 13.18
CA LEU A 64 -20.85 -16.36 13.98
C LEU A 64 -21.19 -15.05 14.69
N LYS A 65 -20.20 -14.33 15.21
CA LYS A 65 -20.39 -12.97 15.75
C LYS A 65 -20.82 -11.99 14.66
N HIS A 66 -20.14 -12.00 13.53
CA HIS A 66 -20.41 -11.05 12.44
C HIS A 66 -21.78 -11.28 11.78
N GLU A 67 -22.14 -12.52 11.49
CA GLU A 67 -23.37 -12.84 10.75
C GLU A 67 -24.60 -12.92 11.67
N LEU A 68 -24.46 -13.54 12.84
CA LEU A 68 -25.59 -13.88 13.72
C LEU A 68 -25.57 -13.11 15.06
N GLY A 69 -24.54 -12.29 15.30
CA GLY A 69 -24.41 -11.52 16.54
C GLY A 69 -24.09 -12.37 17.77
N ILE A 70 -23.63 -13.61 17.57
CA ILE A 70 -23.32 -14.55 18.65
C ILE A 70 -21.96 -14.20 19.24
N GLU A 71 -21.91 -13.86 20.54
CA GLU A 71 -20.64 -13.49 21.16
C GLU A 71 -19.78 -14.74 21.44
N PRO A 72 -18.44 -14.65 21.34
CA PRO A 72 -17.54 -15.77 21.64
C PRO A 72 -17.75 -16.34 23.05
N ALA A 73 -18.16 -15.50 24.00
CA ALA A 73 -18.46 -15.91 25.37
C ALA A 73 -19.62 -16.92 25.44
N ASP A 74 -20.62 -16.79 24.56
CA ASP A 74 -21.79 -17.66 24.51
C ASP A 74 -21.44 -19.06 23.96
N LEU A 75 -20.32 -19.17 23.24
CA LEU A 75 -19.79 -20.43 22.69
C LEU A 75 -18.76 -21.09 23.60
N LYS A 76 -18.31 -20.45 24.71
CA LYS A 76 -17.26 -21.00 25.60
C LYS A 76 -17.64 -22.33 26.23
N SER A 77 -18.92 -22.52 26.51
CA SER A 77 -19.46 -23.76 27.08
C SER A 77 -19.92 -24.76 26.00
N ALA A 78 -19.81 -24.38 24.73
CA ALA A 78 -20.18 -25.24 23.61
C ALA A 78 -19.09 -26.28 23.35
N SER A 79 -19.50 -27.53 23.16
CA SER A 79 -18.59 -28.54 22.61
C SER A 79 -18.32 -28.21 21.15
N SER A 80 -17.08 -28.32 20.68
CA SER A 80 -16.72 -28.08 19.27
C SER A 80 -15.94 -29.26 18.68
N LYS A 81 -16.13 -29.53 17.39
CA LYS A 81 -15.46 -30.63 16.68
C LYS A 81 -15.14 -30.27 15.23
N TYR A 82 -13.92 -30.56 14.80
CA TYR A 82 -13.54 -30.55 13.39
C TYR A 82 -13.78 -31.91 12.72
N MET A 83 -14.46 -31.89 11.58
CA MET A 83 -14.89 -33.10 10.86
C MET A 83 -14.07 -33.36 9.58
N GLY A 84 -13.52 -32.33 8.94
CA GLY A 84 -12.76 -32.48 7.70
C GLY A 84 -12.88 -31.28 6.76
N ARG A 85 -12.44 -31.45 5.51
CA ARG A 85 -12.56 -30.44 4.44
C ARG A 85 -13.40 -30.95 3.30
N VAL A 86 -14.12 -30.03 2.68
CA VAL A 86 -14.83 -30.27 1.43
C VAL A 86 -14.38 -29.29 0.36
N HIS A 87 -14.39 -29.70 -0.89
CA HIS A 87 -14.13 -28.83 -2.03
C HIS A 87 -15.30 -28.93 -2.97
N TYR A 88 -15.93 -27.80 -3.24
CA TYR A 88 -17.09 -27.71 -4.11
C TYR A 88 -16.96 -26.52 -5.04
N TRP A 89 -17.77 -26.55 -6.08
CA TRP A 89 -18.05 -25.39 -6.89
C TRP A 89 -19.52 -25.39 -7.27
N ALA A 90 -20.10 -24.21 -7.43
CA ALA A 90 -21.48 -24.06 -7.89
C ALA A 90 -21.69 -22.67 -8.50
N ALA A 91 -22.21 -22.62 -9.72
CA ALA A 91 -22.75 -21.38 -10.25
C ALA A 91 -24.08 -21.03 -9.58
N ASP A 92 -24.35 -19.75 -9.37
CA ASP A 92 -25.56 -19.27 -8.71
C ASP A 92 -26.76 -19.22 -9.66
N THR A 93 -27.11 -20.39 -10.18
CA THR A 93 -28.24 -20.55 -11.08
C THR A 93 -29.59 -20.47 -10.39
N LEU A 94 -29.60 -20.52 -9.05
CA LEU A 94 -30.82 -20.40 -8.25
C LEU A 94 -31.33 -18.97 -8.18
N THR A 95 -30.44 -17.98 -8.08
CA THR A 95 -30.84 -16.58 -7.92
C THR A 95 -30.62 -15.73 -9.17
N HIS A 96 -29.63 -16.09 -10.00
CA HIS A 96 -29.31 -15.38 -11.24
C HIS A 96 -29.74 -16.15 -12.50
N GLY A 97 -30.32 -17.34 -12.35
CA GLY A 97 -30.80 -18.15 -13.47
C GLY A 97 -29.70 -18.90 -14.24
N PRO A 98 -30.03 -19.61 -15.33
CA PRO A 98 -29.13 -20.56 -16.00
C PRO A 98 -27.87 -19.94 -16.63
N ASN A 99 -27.76 -18.61 -16.70
CA ASN A 99 -26.59 -17.88 -17.18
C ASN A 99 -25.99 -16.99 -16.07
N ALA A 100 -25.98 -17.50 -14.83
CA ALA A 100 -25.47 -16.81 -13.66
C ALA A 100 -24.05 -16.23 -13.89
N PRO A 101 -23.84 -14.92 -13.62
CA PRO A 101 -22.51 -14.31 -13.71
C PRO A 101 -21.64 -14.56 -12.47
N TRP A 102 -22.23 -15.09 -11.40
CA TRP A 102 -21.60 -15.31 -10.11
C TRP A 102 -21.77 -16.77 -9.67
N GLY A 103 -20.85 -17.24 -8.85
CA GLY A 103 -20.82 -18.59 -8.29
C GLY A 103 -19.72 -18.70 -7.24
N GLU A 104 -19.62 -19.85 -6.61
CA GLU A 104 -18.60 -20.17 -5.61
C GLU A 104 -17.75 -21.35 -6.09
N HIS A 105 -16.46 -21.35 -5.74
CA HIS A 105 -15.54 -22.46 -5.97
C HIS A 105 -14.52 -22.46 -4.83
N GLU A 106 -14.79 -23.27 -3.80
CA GLU A 106 -14.18 -23.09 -2.49
C GLU A 106 -13.80 -24.43 -1.84
N ILE A 107 -12.78 -24.36 -0.98
CA ILE A 107 -12.44 -25.43 -0.04
C ILE A 107 -12.94 -24.99 1.34
N ASP A 108 -13.95 -25.68 1.83
CA ASP A 108 -14.60 -25.43 3.10
C ASP A 108 -14.13 -26.39 4.18
N TYR A 109 -14.26 -25.95 5.42
CA TYR A 109 -13.97 -26.73 6.61
C TYR A 109 -15.27 -27.04 7.34
N LEU A 110 -15.44 -28.30 7.72
CA LEU A 110 -16.63 -28.74 8.43
C LEU A 110 -16.38 -28.74 9.94
N LEU A 111 -17.09 -27.85 10.63
CA LEU A 111 -17.05 -27.69 12.08
C LEU A 111 -18.44 -27.93 12.68
N LEU A 112 -18.50 -28.67 13.78
CA LEU A 112 -19.68 -28.84 14.63
C LEU A 112 -19.51 -28.09 15.94
N TYR A 113 -20.58 -27.46 16.40
CA TYR A 113 -20.69 -26.88 17.73
C TYR A 113 -22.00 -27.34 18.37
N GLN A 114 -22.01 -27.61 19.66
CA GLN A 114 -23.22 -27.96 20.41
C GLN A 114 -23.29 -27.19 21.73
N LEU A 115 -24.37 -26.45 21.93
CA LEU A 115 -24.64 -25.71 23.15
C LEU A 115 -25.10 -26.63 24.29
N PRO A 116 -24.91 -26.23 25.56
CA PRO A 116 -25.42 -26.98 26.69
C PRO A 116 -26.96 -26.95 26.76
N LYS A 117 -27.54 -28.00 27.34
CA LYS A 117 -28.99 -28.11 27.58
C LYS A 117 -29.51 -26.93 28.41
N GLY A 118 -30.67 -26.41 28.00
CA GLY A 118 -31.34 -25.28 28.66
C GLY A 118 -30.70 -23.91 28.41
N TYR A 119 -29.62 -23.83 27.64
CA TYR A 119 -29.00 -22.55 27.28
C TYR A 119 -29.64 -21.96 26.02
N THR A 120 -30.16 -20.74 26.14
CA THR A 120 -30.79 -20.02 25.03
C THR A 120 -29.80 -19.02 24.45
N LEU A 121 -29.47 -19.20 23.18
CA LEU A 121 -28.51 -18.33 22.49
C LEU A 121 -29.17 -17.01 22.03
N PRO A 122 -28.65 -15.84 22.43
CA PRO A 122 -29.15 -14.57 21.92
C PRO A 122 -28.70 -14.38 20.46
N LEU A 123 -29.67 -14.28 19.54
CA LEU A 123 -29.39 -14.00 18.12
C LEU A 123 -29.63 -12.53 17.80
N ARG A 124 -28.65 -11.91 17.15
CA ARG A 124 -28.74 -10.54 16.60
C ARG A 124 -28.21 -10.55 15.17
N PRO A 125 -28.96 -11.11 14.21
CA PRO A 125 -28.49 -11.28 12.84
C PRO A 125 -28.14 -9.94 12.19
N ASN A 126 -27.00 -9.87 11.52
CA ASN A 126 -26.63 -8.71 10.72
C ASN A 126 -27.51 -8.69 9.46
N PRO A 127 -28.33 -7.64 9.22
CA PRO A 127 -29.26 -7.60 8.10
C PRO A 127 -28.58 -7.63 6.71
N GLU A 128 -27.29 -7.30 6.63
CA GLU A 128 -26.50 -7.40 5.39
C GLU A 128 -25.99 -8.83 5.11
N GLU A 129 -26.01 -9.70 6.13
CA GLU A 129 -25.49 -11.06 6.04
C GLU A 129 -26.61 -12.10 6.08
N VAL A 130 -27.59 -11.88 6.96
CA VAL A 130 -28.66 -12.81 7.34
C VAL A 130 -29.98 -12.07 7.39
N MET A 131 -30.95 -12.51 6.59
CA MET A 131 -32.30 -11.94 6.62
C MET A 131 -33.27 -12.74 7.50
N GLU A 132 -33.00 -14.02 7.74
CA GLU A 132 -33.82 -14.86 8.63
C GLU A 132 -32.94 -15.95 9.27
N SER A 133 -33.32 -16.43 10.45
CA SER A 133 -32.68 -17.56 11.11
C SER A 133 -33.72 -18.48 11.75
N ALA A 134 -33.41 -19.78 11.84
CA ALA A 134 -34.31 -20.76 12.41
C ALA A 134 -33.56 -21.92 13.08
N TRP A 135 -34.02 -22.32 14.27
CA TRP A 135 -33.63 -23.59 14.89
C TRP A 135 -34.55 -24.70 14.37
N VAL A 136 -33.97 -25.79 13.87
CA VAL A 136 -34.73 -26.91 13.29
C VAL A 136 -34.21 -28.25 13.78
N SER A 137 -35.10 -29.21 14.01
CA SER A 137 -34.80 -30.64 14.18
C SER A 137 -34.45 -31.30 12.84
N ALA A 138 -33.94 -32.54 12.88
CA ALA A 138 -33.61 -33.29 11.68
C ALA A 138 -34.86 -33.54 10.81
N GLU A 139 -36.00 -33.85 11.45
CA GLU A 139 -37.30 -34.08 10.81
C GLU A 139 -37.83 -32.78 10.18
N GLU A 140 -37.77 -31.65 10.91
CA GLU A 140 -38.17 -30.35 10.38
C GLU A 140 -37.28 -29.91 9.21
N LEU A 141 -35.97 -30.16 9.28
CA LEU A 141 -35.06 -29.88 8.16
C LEU A 141 -35.43 -30.73 6.94
N LYS A 142 -35.67 -32.04 7.10
CA LYS A 142 -36.13 -32.92 6.01
C LYS A 142 -37.42 -32.40 5.39
N ALA A 143 -38.39 -32.01 6.22
CA ALA A 143 -39.67 -31.45 5.77
C ALA A 143 -39.48 -30.12 5.01
N ARG A 144 -38.67 -29.18 5.53
CA ARG A 144 -38.38 -27.89 4.88
C ARG A 144 -37.58 -28.04 3.59
N MET A 145 -36.67 -29.01 3.50
CA MET A 145 -35.93 -29.31 2.27
C MET A 145 -36.82 -29.92 1.18
N ALA A 146 -37.90 -30.59 1.57
CA ALA A 146 -38.92 -31.11 0.67
C ALA A 146 -40.01 -30.08 0.30
N GLN A 147 -40.11 -28.97 1.04
CA GLN A 147 -41.11 -27.92 0.79
C GLN A 147 -40.78 -27.14 -0.48
N GLU A 148 -41.75 -27.05 -1.39
CA GLU A 148 -41.65 -26.24 -2.60
C GLU A 148 -41.58 -24.73 -2.27
N GLY A 149 -40.68 -24.01 -2.94
CA GLY A 149 -40.52 -22.56 -2.79
C GLY A 149 -39.37 -22.10 -1.88
N LEU A 150 -38.80 -22.99 -1.07
CA LEU A 150 -37.57 -22.68 -0.33
C LEU A 150 -36.33 -22.99 -1.17
N LEU A 151 -35.46 -21.98 -1.32
CA LEU A 151 -34.16 -22.13 -1.96
C LEU A 151 -33.13 -22.57 -0.95
N TRP A 152 -32.28 -23.53 -1.33
CA TRP A 152 -31.23 -24.09 -0.47
C TRP A 152 -29.89 -24.07 -1.18
N SER A 153 -28.82 -23.79 -0.43
CA SER A 153 -27.51 -23.68 -1.03
C SER A 153 -27.03 -25.04 -1.54
N PRO A 154 -26.32 -25.08 -2.70
CA PRO A 154 -25.94 -26.34 -3.32
C PRO A 154 -25.03 -27.19 -2.42
N TRP A 155 -24.06 -26.56 -1.77
CA TRP A 155 -23.13 -27.25 -0.86
C TRP A 155 -23.84 -27.79 0.38
N PHE A 156 -24.74 -27.01 0.99
CA PHE A 156 -25.43 -27.45 2.19
C PHE A 156 -26.37 -28.61 1.91
N ARG A 157 -26.99 -28.67 0.72
CA ARG A 157 -27.79 -29.84 0.31
C ARG A 157 -26.96 -31.12 0.30
N VAL A 158 -25.78 -31.06 -0.30
CA VAL A 158 -24.88 -32.23 -0.40
C VAL A 158 -24.41 -32.62 1.00
N ILE A 159 -23.92 -31.66 1.79
CA ILE A 159 -23.49 -31.89 3.18
C ILE A 159 -24.64 -32.48 4.01
N ALA A 160 -25.87 -31.98 3.84
CA ALA A 160 -27.04 -32.47 4.56
C ALA A 160 -27.30 -33.95 4.23
N SER A 161 -27.34 -34.29 2.94
CA SER A 161 -27.67 -35.64 2.47
C SER A 161 -26.59 -36.69 2.73
N GLU A 162 -25.31 -36.31 2.63
CA GLU A 162 -24.20 -37.27 2.70
C GLU A 162 -23.58 -37.39 4.09
N LEU A 163 -23.72 -36.37 4.94
CA LEU A 163 -22.94 -36.27 6.18
C LEU A 163 -23.81 -35.90 7.39
N LEU A 164 -24.63 -34.86 7.27
CA LEU A 164 -25.27 -34.23 8.42
C LEU A 164 -26.27 -35.14 9.12
N TYR A 165 -27.16 -35.84 8.38
CA TYR A 165 -28.17 -36.69 9.01
C TYR A 165 -27.55 -37.86 9.77
N ASP A 166 -26.42 -38.39 9.29
CA ASP A 166 -25.67 -39.43 9.99
C ASP A 166 -25.08 -38.89 11.29
N TRP A 167 -24.54 -37.67 11.28
CA TRP A 167 -24.06 -37.02 12.49
C TRP A 167 -25.19 -36.70 13.47
N TRP A 168 -26.35 -36.31 12.94
CA TRP A 168 -27.51 -35.94 13.76
C TRP A 168 -28.17 -37.14 14.44
N ALA A 169 -28.14 -38.32 13.81
CA ALA A 169 -28.70 -39.55 14.39
C ALA A 169 -28.03 -39.93 15.73
N ASP A 170 -26.73 -39.65 15.87
CA ASP A 170 -25.98 -39.81 17.12
C ASP A 170 -24.91 -38.72 17.23
N LEU A 171 -25.31 -37.55 17.76
CA LEU A 171 -24.41 -36.41 17.94
C LEU A 171 -23.26 -36.74 18.91
N ASP A 172 -23.53 -37.51 19.97
CA ASP A 172 -22.50 -37.88 20.95
C ASP A 172 -21.38 -38.72 20.31
N ALA A 173 -21.73 -39.63 19.40
CA ALA A 173 -20.77 -40.38 18.60
C ALA A 173 -20.06 -39.49 17.57
N ALA A 174 -20.79 -38.58 16.92
CA ALA A 174 -20.22 -37.67 15.90
C ALA A 174 -19.11 -36.79 16.48
N PHE A 175 -19.29 -36.22 17.67
CA PHE A 175 -18.27 -35.40 18.35
C PHE A 175 -17.03 -36.20 18.76
N LYS A 176 -17.11 -37.53 18.85
CA LYS A 176 -15.98 -38.42 19.17
C LYS A 176 -15.28 -38.98 17.93
N ARG A 177 -15.83 -38.75 16.72
CA ARG A 177 -15.29 -39.30 15.47
C ARG A 177 -13.93 -38.64 15.10
N PRO A 178 -12.96 -39.39 14.54
CA PRO A 178 -11.75 -38.77 13.98
C PRO A 178 -12.07 -37.93 12.74
N ALA A 179 -11.30 -36.85 12.54
CA ALA A 179 -11.47 -35.95 11.39
C ALA A 179 -10.96 -36.58 10.09
N GLU A 180 -11.68 -36.37 8.99
CA GLU A 180 -11.27 -36.80 7.65
C GLU A 180 -10.08 -35.95 7.16
N LEU A 181 -9.02 -36.61 6.67
CA LEU A 181 -7.78 -35.94 6.25
C LEU A 181 -7.85 -35.51 4.79
N SER A 182 -8.47 -36.36 3.98
CA SER A 182 -8.67 -36.11 2.56
C SER A 182 -9.68 -34.98 2.36
N ILE A 183 -9.47 -34.17 1.33
CA ILE A 183 -10.47 -33.18 0.93
C ILE A 183 -11.55 -33.94 0.18
N ARG A 184 -12.74 -34.01 0.78
CA ARG A 184 -13.90 -34.62 0.12
C ARG A 184 -14.38 -33.67 -0.98
N ARG A 185 -14.35 -34.14 -2.21
CA ARG A 185 -14.80 -33.38 -3.37
C ARG A 185 -16.19 -33.83 -3.75
N PHE A 186 -17.10 -32.90 -3.95
CA PHE A 186 -18.39 -33.19 -4.53
C PHE A 186 -18.71 -32.13 -5.57
N ASP A 187 -19.20 -32.61 -6.71
CA ASP A 187 -19.60 -31.74 -7.80
C ASP A 187 -20.96 -31.09 -7.51
N ALA A 188 -21.14 -29.89 -8.06
CA ALA A 188 -22.43 -29.23 -8.02
C ALA A 188 -23.51 -30.15 -8.65
N PRO A 189 -24.76 -30.12 -8.16
CA PRO A 189 -25.87 -30.74 -8.89
C PRO A 189 -25.93 -30.18 -10.32
N ALA A 190 -26.32 -31.00 -11.30
CA ALA A 190 -26.22 -30.68 -12.73
C ALA A 190 -26.82 -29.32 -13.16
N VAL A 191 -27.82 -28.81 -12.43
CA VAL A 191 -28.46 -27.50 -12.65
C VAL A 191 -27.55 -26.31 -12.31
N HIS A 192 -26.52 -26.52 -11.50
CA HIS A 192 -25.48 -25.56 -11.12
C HIS A 192 -24.21 -25.68 -11.96
N CYS A 193 -24.09 -26.74 -12.77
CA CYS A 193 -22.91 -26.97 -13.61
C CYS A 193 -22.90 -26.16 -14.92
N LYS A 194 -24.01 -25.50 -15.29
CA LYS A 194 -24.25 -24.97 -16.65
C LYS A 194 -24.07 -23.47 -16.83
N ALA A 195 -23.84 -22.70 -15.76
CA ALA A 195 -23.66 -21.25 -15.86
C ALA A 195 -22.20 -20.86 -15.65
N GLY A 196 -21.43 -20.89 -16.73
CA GLY A 196 -20.03 -20.49 -16.75
C GLY A 196 -19.51 -20.55 -18.18
N GLY A 197 -19.94 -19.58 -19.00
CA GLY A 197 -19.59 -19.50 -20.41
C GLY A 197 -18.09 -19.31 -20.63
N ALA A 198 -17.38 -20.43 -20.86
CA ALA A 198 -16.21 -20.52 -21.74
C ALA A 198 -15.96 -21.94 -22.27
N HIS A 199 -16.84 -22.92 -22.06
CA HIS A 199 -16.80 -24.20 -22.78
C HIS A 199 -18.22 -24.57 -23.24
N SER A 200 -18.46 -24.38 -24.54
CA SER A 200 -19.55 -25.05 -25.23
C SER A 200 -19.34 -26.56 -25.14
N GLY A 201 -20.05 -27.23 -24.24
CA GLY A 201 -20.38 -28.65 -24.38
C GLY A 201 -19.42 -29.69 -23.80
N ALA A 202 -18.44 -29.32 -22.98
CA ALA A 202 -17.87 -30.29 -22.04
C ALA A 202 -18.56 -30.09 -20.70
N ALA A 203 -19.15 -31.15 -20.11
CA ALA A 203 -19.46 -31.14 -18.69
C ALA A 203 -18.23 -30.58 -17.98
N ALA A 204 -18.41 -29.59 -17.09
CA ALA A 204 -17.33 -29.15 -16.22
C ALA A 204 -16.62 -30.41 -15.72
N THR A 205 -15.32 -30.52 -16.02
CA THR A 205 -14.50 -31.66 -15.59
C THR A 205 -14.82 -31.91 -14.14
N GLU A 206 -15.37 -33.08 -13.83
CA GLU A 206 -15.72 -33.41 -12.46
C GLU A 206 -14.50 -33.13 -11.58
N LEU A 207 -14.70 -32.66 -10.35
CA LEU A 207 -13.59 -32.45 -9.42
C LEU A 207 -12.76 -33.73 -9.24
N SER A 208 -13.38 -34.88 -9.49
CA SER A 208 -12.75 -36.20 -9.55
C SER A 208 -11.78 -36.36 -10.74
N ASP A 209 -12.08 -35.78 -11.89
CA ASP A 209 -11.24 -35.78 -13.10
C ASP A 209 -10.07 -34.82 -12.96
N LEU A 210 -10.26 -33.65 -12.33
CA LEU A 210 -9.18 -32.72 -12.02
C LEU A 210 -8.09 -33.36 -11.17
N TYR A 211 -8.47 -34.15 -10.16
CA TYR A 211 -7.51 -34.86 -9.32
C TYR A 211 -6.72 -35.93 -10.10
N LYS A 212 -7.40 -36.69 -10.97
CA LYS A 212 -6.73 -37.65 -11.86
C LYS A 212 -5.84 -36.96 -12.88
N LEU A 213 -6.27 -35.81 -13.42
CA LEU A 213 -5.51 -35.01 -14.36
C LEU A 213 -4.25 -34.44 -13.68
N GLU A 214 -4.38 -33.88 -12.48
CA GLU A 214 -3.28 -33.37 -11.65
C GLU A 214 -2.25 -34.46 -11.34
N GLN A 215 -2.69 -35.68 -11.08
CA GLN A 215 -1.77 -36.81 -10.89
C GLN A 215 -1.15 -37.34 -12.18
N SER A 216 -1.80 -37.14 -13.34
CA SER A 216 -1.36 -37.66 -14.64
C SER A 216 -0.40 -36.75 -15.40
N HIS A 217 -0.28 -35.47 -15.01
CA HIS A 217 0.60 -34.52 -15.67
C HIS A 217 1.91 -34.33 -14.89
N GLU A 218 3.03 -34.78 -15.45
CA GLU A 218 4.35 -34.35 -15.01
C GLU A 218 4.50 -32.83 -15.22
N TRP A 219 4.92 -32.13 -14.18
CA TRP A 219 4.76 -30.69 -13.96
C TRP A 219 5.63 -29.76 -14.86
N GLU A 220 6.27 -30.24 -15.93
CA GLU A 220 7.44 -29.53 -16.51
C GLU A 220 7.35 -28.99 -17.96
N SER A 221 6.23 -29.04 -18.70
CA SER A 221 6.33 -28.62 -20.12
C SER A 221 6.28 -27.10 -20.38
N ALA A 222 7.29 -26.59 -21.09
CA ALA A 222 7.47 -25.21 -21.57
C ALA A 222 6.29 -24.66 -22.41
N ALA A 223 5.43 -25.53 -22.94
CA ALA A 223 4.23 -25.17 -23.68
C ALA A 223 3.20 -24.42 -22.81
N ARG A 224 3.07 -24.80 -21.53
CA ARG A 224 2.14 -24.14 -20.59
C ARG A 224 2.66 -22.75 -20.21
N ARG A 225 3.98 -22.60 -20.07
CA ARG A 225 4.62 -21.30 -19.83
C ARG A 225 4.40 -20.34 -20.99
N LYS A 226 4.48 -20.82 -22.23
CA LYS A 226 4.21 -20.01 -23.43
C LYS A 226 2.74 -19.56 -23.51
N LEU A 227 1.78 -20.46 -23.28
CA LEU A 227 0.34 -20.11 -23.29
C LEU A 227 -0.04 -19.13 -22.16
N THR A 228 0.54 -19.30 -20.98
CA THR A 228 0.32 -18.40 -19.83
C THR A 228 0.92 -17.03 -20.10
N LEU A 229 2.14 -16.97 -20.65
CA LEU A 229 2.81 -15.73 -21.03
C LEU A 229 2.10 -15.02 -22.20
N ASP A 230 1.56 -15.74 -23.17
CA ASP A 230 0.82 -15.16 -24.27
C ASP A 230 -0.54 -14.60 -23.80
N ALA A 231 -1.23 -15.30 -22.90
CA ALA A 231 -2.45 -14.78 -22.25
C ALA A 231 -2.19 -13.57 -21.35
N GLU A 232 -1.08 -13.56 -20.60
CA GLU A 232 -0.62 -12.42 -19.79
C GLU A 232 -0.19 -11.24 -20.66
N ARG A 233 0.42 -11.47 -21.82
CA ARG A 233 0.76 -10.44 -22.81
C ARG A 233 -0.49 -9.85 -23.45
N GLU A 234 -1.49 -10.68 -23.76
CA GLU A 234 -2.80 -10.24 -24.26
C GLU A 234 -3.57 -9.43 -23.21
N ALA A 235 -3.40 -9.76 -21.92
CA ALA A 235 -3.96 -9.01 -20.78
C ALA A 235 -3.22 -7.68 -20.54
N ARG A 236 -1.88 -7.67 -20.59
CA ARG A 236 -1.06 -6.44 -20.49
C ARG A 236 -1.27 -5.49 -21.67
N ARG A 237 -1.54 -6.01 -22.87
CA ARG A 237 -1.92 -5.21 -24.05
C ARG A 237 -3.28 -4.52 -23.86
N ARG A 238 -4.21 -5.15 -23.13
CA ARG A 238 -5.50 -4.57 -22.74
C ARG A 238 -5.38 -3.53 -21.61
N ASP A 239 -4.37 -3.65 -20.74
CA ASP A 239 -4.09 -2.70 -19.65
C ASP A 239 -3.48 -1.35 -20.12
N LEU A 240 -2.81 -1.34 -21.28
CA LEU A 240 -2.25 -0.11 -21.87
C LEU A 240 -3.34 0.87 -22.38
N THR A 241 -4.58 0.42 -22.57
CA THR A 241 -5.75 1.26 -22.88
C THR A 241 -6.53 1.62 -21.61
N SER A 242 -5.89 2.46 -20.81
CA SER A 242 -6.29 3.05 -19.52
C SER A 242 -7.68 3.74 -19.35
N ALA A 243 -8.74 3.34 -20.05
CA ALA A 243 -10.06 3.96 -19.95
C ALA A 243 -11.10 3.18 -19.13
N SER A 244 -10.79 1.98 -18.63
CA SER A 244 -11.73 1.21 -17.79
C SER A 244 -10.96 0.35 -16.78
N ARG A 245 -10.93 0.76 -15.50
CA ARG A 245 -10.47 -0.07 -14.38
C ARG A 245 -11.65 -0.33 -13.43
N SER A 246 -11.79 -1.58 -12.97
CA SER A 246 -12.71 -1.95 -11.89
C SER A 246 -12.09 -1.67 -10.51
N ALA A 247 -12.91 -1.57 -9.47
CA ALA A 247 -12.47 -1.21 -8.12
C ALA A 247 -11.58 -2.27 -7.44
N SER A 248 -11.65 -3.56 -7.83
CA SER A 248 -10.85 -4.62 -7.19
C SER A 248 -9.37 -4.59 -7.58
N SER A 249 -9.04 -4.16 -8.81
CA SER A 249 -7.64 -3.98 -9.23
C SER A 249 -6.95 -2.81 -8.52
N ALA A 250 -7.74 -1.91 -7.92
CA ALA A 250 -7.22 -0.80 -7.11
C ALA A 250 -6.88 -1.24 -5.67
N ALA A 251 -7.56 -2.28 -5.13
CA ALA A 251 -7.36 -2.78 -3.77
C ALA A 251 -6.13 -3.71 -3.63
N ALA A 252 -5.78 -4.46 -4.69
CA ALA A 252 -4.59 -5.33 -4.72
C ALA A 252 -3.23 -4.57 -4.69
N ASN A 253 -3.26 -3.23 -4.72
CA ASN A 253 -2.08 -2.37 -4.62
C ASN A 253 -1.85 -1.78 -3.22
N LYS A 254 -2.50 -2.30 -2.16
CA LYS A 254 -2.22 -1.88 -0.77
C LYS A 254 -0.87 -2.48 -0.32
N GLN A 255 0.03 -1.61 0.10
CA GLN A 255 1.39 -1.87 0.62
C GLN A 255 1.42 -1.34 2.05
N GLY A 256 2.04 -2.03 3.01
CA GLY A 256 2.03 -1.60 4.43
C GLY A 256 0.69 -1.07 4.99
N GLY A 257 0.76 -0.12 5.92
CA GLY A 257 -0.40 0.58 6.52
C GLY A 257 -1.21 1.47 5.56
N TYR A 258 -0.87 1.50 4.27
CA TYR A 258 -1.50 2.40 3.30
C TYR A 258 -3.01 2.17 3.19
N GLY A 259 -3.77 3.22 3.51
CA GLY A 259 -5.22 3.25 3.43
C GLY A 259 -5.94 2.86 4.72
N LYS A 260 -5.25 2.85 5.87
CA LYS A 260 -5.88 2.92 7.20
C LYS A 260 -6.49 4.30 7.49
N VAL A 261 -5.91 5.35 6.89
CA VAL A 261 -6.42 6.73 7.00
C VAL A 261 -6.96 7.23 5.66
N PRO A 262 -7.94 8.17 5.65
CA PRO A 262 -8.46 8.75 4.42
C PRO A 262 -7.36 9.40 3.58
N THR A 263 -7.45 9.27 2.26
CA THR A 263 -6.62 10.07 1.34
C THR A 263 -7.42 11.27 0.85
N HIS A 264 -6.90 12.46 1.06
CA HIS A 264 -7.49 13.70 0.56
C HIS A 264 -7.04 13.96 -0.88
N GLU A 265 -7.79 13.43 -1.85
CA GLU A 265 -7.60 13.72 -3.28
C GLU A 265 -8.53 14.84 -3.77
N HIS A 266 -8.05 15.62 -4.73
CA HIS A 266 -8.90 16.62 -5.40
C HIS A 266 -9.97 15.94 -6.27
N SER A 267 -11.18 16.50 -6.30
CA SER A 267 -12.28 15.95 -7.10
C SER A 267 -11.96 15.88 -8.60
N LYS A 268 -12.52 14.90 -9.32
CA LYS A 268 -12.33 14.76 -10.78
C LYS A 268 -12.72 16.05 -11.52
N LYS A 269 -13.79 16.72 -11.08
CA LYS A 269 -14.24 18.01 -11.64
C LYS A 269 -13.18 19.11 -11.46
N ALA A 270 -12.58 19.22 -10.28
CA ALA A 270 -11.52 20.20 -10.02
C ALA A 270 -10.26 19.94 -10.86
N GLN A 271 -9.93 18.67 -11.10
CA GLN A 271 -8.81 18.29 -11.97
C GLN A 271 -9.09 18.57 -13.46
N LEU A 272 -10.30 18.29 -13.94
CA LEU A 272 -10.70 18.53 -15.34
C LEU A 272 -10.87 20.03 -15.67
N ALA A 273 -11.18 20.87 -14.68
CA ALA A 273 -11.32 22.32 -14.85
C ALA A 273 -9.99 23.05 -15.17
N ARG A 274 -8.86 22.33 -15.23
CA ARG A 274 -7.52 22.88 -15.45
C ARG A 274 -6.94 22.36 -16.76
N PRO A 275 -7.26 22.98 -17.91
CA PRO A 275 -6.96 22.43 -19.23
C PRO A 275 -5.46 22.22 -19.49
N LEU A 276 -4.61 23.11 -18.97
CA LEU A 276 -3.15 22.96 -19.08
C LEU A 276 -2.61 21.77 -18.26
N GLU A 277 -3.22 21.46 -17.11
CA GLU A 277 -2.85 20.30 -16.28
C GLU A 277 -3.31 18.99 -16.94
N VAL A 278 -4.51 18.98 -17.54
CA VAL A 278 -5.02 17.85 -18.33
C VAL A 278 -4.14 17.60 -19.55
N ALA A 279 -3.78 18.64 -20.30
CA ALA A 279 -2.91 18.53 -21.47
C ALA A 279 -1.52 17.98 -21.11
N ALA A 280 -0.96 18.39 -19.97
CA ALA A 280 0.29 17.84 -19.45
C ALA A 280 0.15 16.35 -19.09
N GLY A 281 -0.94 15.96 -18.41
CA GLY A 281 -1.23 14.55 -18.12
C GLY A 281 -1.36 13.70 -19.38
N LEU A 282 -2.05 14.19 -20.42
CA LEU A 282 -2.16 13.52 -21.71
C LEU A 282 -0.81 13.44 -22.43
N ARG A 283 -0.01 14.50 -22.39
CA ARG A 283 1.32 14.54 -23.02
C ARG A 283 2.30 13.57 -22.35
N LEU A 284 2.27 13.46 -21.03
CA LEU A 284 3.09 12.49 -20.28
C LEU A 284 2.69 11.04 -20.61
N LYS A 285 1.41 10.82 -20.92
CA LYS A 285 0.84 9.48 -21.14
C LYS A 285 0.88 9.01 -22.59
N PHE A 286 0.72 9.92 -23.56
CA PHE A 286 0.54 9.58 -24.98
C PHE A 286 1.44 10.39 -25.93
N GLY A 287 2.23 11.35 -25.41
CA GLY A 287 3.11 12.16 -26.24
C GLY A 287 4.49 11.52 -26.47
N SER A 288 5.27 12.12 -27.36
CA SER A 288 6.70 11.77 -27.61
C SER A 288 7.63 12.00 -26.42
N MET A 289 7.10 12.54 -25.32
CA MET A 289 7.76 12.75 -24.01
C MET A 289 7.30 11.72 -22.97
N ALA A 290 6.62 10.65 -23.38
CA ALA A 290 6.36 9.51 -22.51
C ALA A 290 7.71 9.00 -21.96
N LEU A 291 7.73 8.65 -20.68
CA LEU A 291 8.94 8.20 -19.97
C LEU A 291 9.35 6.81 -20.51
N LEU A 292 10.08 6.81 -21.63
CA LEU A 292 10.56 5.60 -22.28
C LEU A 292 11.55 4.89 -21.35
N SER A 293 11.43 3.57 -21.29
CA SER A 293 12.33 2.74 -20.49
C SER A 293 13.61 2.47 -21.26
N ASN A 294 14.75 2.77 -20.62
CA ASN A 294 16.09 2.38 -21.04
C ASN A 294 16.46 0.97 -20.55
N LEU A 295 15.61 0.32 -19.74
CA LEU A 295 15.84 -1.05 -19.30
C LEU A 295 15.57 -2.02 -20.46
N ASP A 296 16.60 -2.77 -20.86
CA ASP A 296 16.46 -3.78 -21.90
C ASP A 296 15.99 -5.11 -21.31
N LEU A 297 14.75 -5.48 -21.60
CA LEU A 297 14.15 -6.75 -21.17
C LEU A 297 14.08 -7.79 -22.29
N SER A 298 14.66 -7.52 -23.47
CA SER A 298 14.57 -8.43 -24.62
C SER A 298 15.36 -9.72 -24.38
N THR A 299 16.50 -9.63 -23.71
CA THR A 299 17.41 -10.74 -23.37
C THR A 299 17.45 -11.03 -21.86
N ALA A 300 16.62 -10.34 -21.07
CA ALA A 300 16.60 -10.46 -19.61
C ALA A 300 16.13 -11.84 -19.15
N ASP A 301 16.85 -12.38 -18.16
CA ASP A 301 16.50 -13.58 -17.42
C ASP A 301 15.28 -13.36 -16.51
N GLU A 302 14.85 -14.42 -15.83
CA GLU A 302 13.67 -14.38 -14.97
C GLU A 302 13.86 -13.51 -13.73
N ALA A 303 15.09 -13.45 -13.19
CA ALA A 303 15.40 -12.66 -12.01
C ALA A 303 15.29 -11.16 -12.30
N LEU A 304 15.85 -10.69 -13.42
CA LEU A 304 15.73 -9.30 -13.83
C LEU A 304 14.28 -8.91 -14.16
N ARG A 305 13.51 -9.81 -14.77
CA ARG A 305 12.07 -9.59 -15.02
C ARG A 305 11.27 -9.46 -13.73
N PHE A 306 11.59 -10.30 -12.73
CA PHE A 306 11.00 -10.18 -11.40
C PHE A 306 11.34 -8.84 -10.75
N CYS A 307 12.60 -8.43 -10.79
CA CYS A 307 13.03 -7.14 -10.21
C CYS A 307 12.34 -5.95 -10.89
N ASP A 308 12.22 -5.91 -12.22
CA ASP A 308 11.47 -4.83 -12.90
C ASP A 308 9.97 -4.84 -12.59
N LEU A 309 9.37 -6.03 -12.48
CA LEU A 309 7.97 -6.16 -12.08
C LEU A 309 7.76 -5.60 -10.67
N LYS A 310 8.57 -6.07 -9.71
CA LYS A 310 8.49 -5.61 -8.33
C LYS A 310 8.76 -4.13 -8.19
N LEU A 311 9.71 -3.58 -8.94
CA LEU A 311 9.94 -2.13 -8.97
C LEU A 311 8.65 -1.38 -9.35
N GLY A 312 7.94 -1.85 -10.38
CA GLY A 312 6.68 -1.23 -10.81
C GLY A 312 5.55 -1.35 -9.79
N GLU A 313 5.49 -2.46 -9.05
CA GLU A 313 4.49 -2.72 -8.01
C GLU A 313 4.79 -1.89 -6.77
N VAL A 314 5.99 -2.02 -6.17
CA VAL A 314 6.38 -1.34 -4.93
C VAL A 314 6.66 0.16 -5.11
N SER A 315 6.75 0.67 -6.35
CA SER A 315 7.07 2.08 -6.60
C SER A 315 6.38 2.69 -7.81
N ARG A 316 5.12 3.07 -7.63
CA ARG A 316 4.30 3.64 -8.73
C ARG A 316 4.89 4.92 -9.35
N SER A 317 5.55 5.76 -8.56
CA SER A 317 6.10 7.05 -9.02
C SER A 317 7.58 7.00 -9.38
N PHE A 318 8.43 6.29 -8.62
CA PHE A 318 9.87 6.24 -8.91
C PHE A 318 10.23 5.22 -10.00
N ALA A 319 9.46 4.15 -10.20
CA ALA A 319 9.78 3.13 -11.20
C ALA A 319 9.93 3.73 -12.61
N ALA A 320 9.04 4.64 -13.00
CA ALA A 320 9.12 5.32 -14.30
C ALA A 320 10.36 6.21 -14.43
N VAL A 321 10.83 6.80 -13.32
CA VAL A 321 11.99 7.69 -13.30
C VAL A 321 13.29 6.87 -13.30
N ILE A 322 13.35 5.79 -12.52
CA ILE A 322 14.48 4.84 -12.51
C ILE A 322 14.69 4.27 -13.92
N ARG A 323 13.61 3.84 -14.58
CA ARG A 323 13.66 3.28 -15.93
C ARG A 323 14.22 4.22 -16.99
N GLN A 324 14.31 5.53 -16.74
CA GLN A 324 14.89 6.51 -17.69
C GLN A 324 16.37 6.76 -17.46
N LEU A 325 16.97 6.22 -16.40
CA LEU A 325 18.41 6.35 -16.19
C LEU A 325 19.19 5.74 -17.37
N PRO A 326 20.46 6.14 -17.58
CA PRO A 326 21.30 5.54 -18.60
C PRO A 326 21.35 4.02 -18.46
N LYS A 327 21.46 3.28 -19.57
CA LYS A 327 21.44 1.80 -19.59
C LYS A 327 22.46 1.17 -18.62
N ALA A 328 23.60 1.82 -18.45
CA ALA A 328 24.67 1.33 -17.58
C ALA A 328 24.43 1.65 -16.08
N LEU A 329 23.41 2.44 -15.74
CA LEU A 329 23.03 2.85 -14.37
C LEU A 329 21.66 2.32 -13.94
N VAL A 330 20.73 2.12 -14.88
CA VAL A 330 19.35 1.73 -14.55
C VAL A 330 19.30 0.47 -13.71
N LEU A 331 20.17 -0.51 -13.98
CA LEU A 331 20.23 -1.75 -13.22
C LEU A 331 20.81 -1.54 -11.82
N ASP A 332 21.87 -0.73 -11.69
CA ASP A 332 22.48 -0.38 -10.41
C ASP A 332 21.44 0.23 -9.47
N ILE A 333 20.69 1.23 -9.96
CA ILE A 333 19.71 1.98 -9.15
C ILE A 333 18.42 1.19 -8.91
N LEU A 334 17.99 0.37 -9.88
CA LEU A 334 16.84 -0.52 -9.71
C LEU A 334 17.09 -1.52 -8.57
N VAL A 335 18.24 -2.19 -8.58
CA VAL A 335 18.62 -3.12 -7.51
C VAL A 335 18.78 -2.38 -6.20
N PHE A 336 19.49 -1.25 -6.20
CA PHE A 336 19.66 -0.45 -4.99
C PHE A 336 18.33 -0.07 -4.35
N TYR A 337 17.34 0.36 -5.14
CA TYR A 337 16.00 0.67 -4.66
C TYR A 337 15.30 -0.55 -4.04
N LEU A 338 15.32 -1.72 -4.70
CA LEU A 338 14.67 -2.93 -4.20
C LEU A 338 15.31 -3.47 -2.93
N VAL A 339 16.65 -3.42 -2.84
CA VAL A 339 17.40 -3.82 -1.65
C VAL A 339 16.98 -2.96 -0.46
N LEU A 340 16.95 -1.64 -0.63
CA LEU A 340 16.54 -0.73 0.43
C LEU A 340 15.05 -0.84 0.76
N ARG A 341 14.17 -1.08 -0.23
CA ARG A 341 12.74 -1.29 0.03
C ARG A 341 12.47 -2.57 0.81
N ALA A 342 13.24 -3.64 0.55
CA ALA A 342 13.17 -4.86 1.34
C ALA A 342 13.64 -4.65 2.78
N LEU A 343 14.73 -3.89 2.98
CA LEU A 343 15.21 -3.51 4.31
C LEU A 343 14.17 -2.66 5.07
N ASP A 344 13.62 -1.64 4.40
CA ASP A 344 12.55 -0.77 4.90
C ASP A 344 11.30 -1.58 5.29
N THR A 345 10.93 -2.60 4.49
CA THR A 345 9.79 -3.50 4.82
C THR A 345 10.01 -4.24 6.14
N ILE A 346 11.25 -4.63 6.47
CA ILE A 346 11.58 -5.26 7.75
C ILE A 346 11.48 -4.25 8.89
N GLU A 347 11.89 -2.99 8.65
CA GLU A 347 11.85 -1.91 9.63
C GLU A 347 10.43 -1.39 9.91
N ASP A 348 9.60 -1.24 8.89
CA ASP A 348 8.24 -0.72 9.00
C ASP A 348 7.25 -1.73 9.60
N ASP A 349 7.54 -3.03 9.49
CA ASP A 349 6.65 -4.07 10.02
C ASP A 349 6.78 -4.15 11.56
N MET A 350 5.84 -3.49 12.23
CA MET A 350 5.73 -3.46 13.70
C MET A 350 5.06 -4.73 14.25
N ASP A 351 4.32 -5.47 13.43
CA ASP A 351 3.55 -6.64 13.85
C ASP A 351 4.39 -7.92 13.76
N ALA A 352 5.16 -8.10 12.69
CA ALA A 352 5.93 -9.32 12.44
C ALA A 352 6.98 -9.60 13.54
N PHE A 353 7.52 -8.55 14.15
CA PHE A 353 8.57 -8.64 15.18
C PHE A 353 8.12 -8.19 16.57
N LYS A 354 6.82 -8.04 16.82
CA LYS A 354 6.30 -7.62 18.12
C LYS A 354 6.75 -8.56 19.25
N GLY A 355 7.43 -8.02 20.26
CA GLY A 355 8.03 -8.80 21.35
C GLY A 355 9.31 -9.56 20.97
N ARG A 356 9.82 -9.35 19.75
CA ARG A 356 11.06 -9.91 19.19
C ARG A 356 11.90 -8.80 18.56
N GLU A 357 11.93 -7.63 19.19
CA GLU A 357 12.64 -6.45 18.70
C GLU A 357 14.15 -6.71 18.56
N VAL A 358 14.72 -7.56 19.43
CA VAL A 358 16.11 -8.01 19.34
C VAL A 358 16.36 -8.79 18.04
N ASP A 359 15.42 -9.64 17.62
CA ASP A 359 15.52 -10.38 16.35
C ASP A 359 15.43 -9.41 15.16
N LYS A 360 14.51 -8.44 15.20
CA LYS A 360 14.40 -7.38 14.18
C LYS A 360 15.72 -6.63 14.02
N CYS A 361 16.28 -6.15 15.13
CA CYS A 361 17.58 -5.50 15.17
C CYS A 361 18.69 -6.40 14.59
N ALA A 362 18.67 -7.71 14.86
CA ALA A 362 19.64 -8.66 14.31
C ALA A 362 19.48 -8.82 12.80
N HIS A 363 18.24 -8.90 12.29
CA HIS A 363 17.98 -8.98 10.85
C HIS A 363 18.39 -7.69 10.12
N LEU A 364 18.04 -6.52 10.65
CA LEU A 364 18.40 -5.23 10.07
C LEU A 364 19.93 -5.06 9.97
N ARG A 365 20.67 -5.38 11.04
CA ARG A 365 22.15 -5.32 11.03
C ARG A 365 22.78 -6.39 10.13
N ALA A 366 22.16 -7.55 9.99
CA ALA A 366 22.65 -8.63 9.13
C ALA A 366 22.34 -8.42 7.64
N PHE A 367 21.40 -7.55 7.28
CA PHE A 367 20.84 -7.50 5.93
C PHE A 367 21.87 -7.22 4.84
N GLY A 368 22.65 -6.15 4.98
CA GLY A 368 23.69 -5.78 4.01
C GLY A 368 24.86 -6.76 3.96
N ASP A 369 25.27 -7.31 5.11
CA ASP A 369 26.50 -8.11 5.22
C ASP A 369 26.29 -9.60 4.95
N LYS A 370 25.15 -10.16 5.39
CA LYS A 370 24.87 -11.60 5.34
C LYS A 370 23.85 -11.99 4.29
N TYR A 371 22.80 -11.18 4.10
CA TYR A 371 21.66 -11.55 3.25
C TYR A 371 21.82 -11.01 1.83
N LEU A 372 22.38 -9.81 1.67
CA LEU A 372 22.57 -9.18 0.37
C LEU A 372 23.63 -9.92 -0.48
N GLY A 373 23.15 -10.54 -1.56
CA GLY A 373 23.95 -11.35 -2.47
C GLY A 373 23.91 -12.84 -2.16
N ASP A 374 23.26 -13.25 -1.07
CA ASP A 374 22.91 -14.65 -0.84
C ASP A 374 21.66 -15.00 -1.66
N GLU A 375 21.82 -15.87 -2.66
CA GLU A 375 20.73 -16.33 -3.53
C GLU A 375 19.85 -17.40 -2.85
N ALA A 376 20.27 -17.96 -1.72
CA ALA A 376 19.44 -18.86 -0.93
C ALA A 376 18.56 -18.12 0.09
N TRP A 377 18.89 -16.86 0.37
CA TRP A 377 18.17 -16.10 1.38
C TRP A 377 16.81 -15.62 0.89
N SER A 378 15.82 -15.76 1.77
CA SER A 378 14.48 -15.21 1.65
C SER A 378 13.92 -15.00 3.06
N MET A 379 12.91 -14.14 3.16
CA MET A 379 12.20 -13.91 4.42
C MET A 379 10.70 -14.00 4.18
N ASP A 380 10.06 -14.87 4.96
CA ASP A 380 8.63 -15.12 4.89
C ASP A 380 7.92 -14.48 6.08
N GLY A 381 6.67 -14.07 5.88
CA GLY A 381 5.84 -13.51 6.96
C GLY A 381 6.16 -12.08 7.41
N VAL A 382 6.94 -11.32 6.63
CA VAL A 382 7.22 -9.89 6.86
C VAL A 382 6.71 -9.07 5.67
N GLY A 383 6.05 -7.94 5.93
CA GLY A 383 5.47 -7.05 4.93
C GLY A 383 4.11 -7.49 4.40
N GLN A 384 3.55 -6.72 3.46
CA GLN A 384 2.25 -6.98 2.82
C GLN A 384 2.31 -6.85 1.30
N GLY A 385 1.43 -7.60 0.60
CA GLY A 385 1.30 -7.56 -0.85
C GLY A 385 2.65 -7.71 -1.58
N ALA A 386 2.94 -6.77 -2.48
CA ALA A 386 4.16 -6.80 -3.29
C ALA A 386 5.48 -6.72 -2.48
N GLU A 387 5.47 -6.11 -1.29
CA GLU A 387 6.66 -6.00 -0.43
C GLU A 387 6.99 -7.33 0.26
N ARG A 388 5.94 -8.05 0.69
CA ARG A 388 6.10 -9.42 1.18
C ARG A 388 6.65 -10.33 0.08
N GLU A 389 6.07 -10.26 -1.12
CA GLU A 389 6.54 -11.06 -2.25
C GLU A 389 7.99 -10.73 -2.64
N LEU A 390 8.42 -9.47 -2.47
CA LEU A 390 9.80 -9.04 -2.67
C LEU A 390 10.76 -9.74 -1.67
N LEU A 391 10.41 -9.80 -0.39
CA LEU A 391 11.20 -10.49 0.64
C LEU A 391 11.19 -12.02 0.46
N GLN A 392 10.06 -12.61 0.11
CA GLN A 392 9.93 -14.05 -0.14
C GLN A 392 10.76 -14.52 -1.33
N ASN A 393 10.91 -13.69 -2.36
CA ASN A 393 11.64 -14.01 -3.57
C ASN A 393 12.91 -13.16 -3.70
N PHE A 394 13.50 -12.75 -2.57
CA PHE A 394 14.66 -11.87 -2.55
C PHE A 394 15.89 -12.49 -3.23
N CYS A 395 15.94 -13.82 -3.35
CA CYS A 395 16.91 -14.56 -4.17
C CYS A 395 17.08 -13.98 -5.60
N ALA A 396 15.99 -13.52 -6.23
CA ALA A 396 16.05 -12.89 -7.54
C ALA A 396 16.79 -11.54 -7.50
N VAL A 397 16.56 -10.73 -6.46
CA VAL A 397 17.28 -9.47 -6.24
C VAL A 397 18.76 -9.74 -5.98
N SER A 398 19.09 -10.71 -5.12
CA SER A 398 20.46 -11.15 -4.85
C SER A 398 21.19 -11.61 -6.11
N ARG A 399 20.52 -12.36 -7.01
CA ARG A 399 21.10 -12.80 -8.28
C ARG A 399 21.46 -11.63 -9.19
N VAL A 400 20.53 -10.68 -9.37
CA VAL A 400 20.79 -9.48 -10.18
C VAL A 400 21.87 -8.61 -9.54
N PHE A 401 21.85 -8.45 -8.21
CA PHE A 401 22.88 -7.76 -7.45
C PHE A 401 24.26 -8.38 -7.69
N ASN A 402 24.40 -9.70 -7.64
CA ASN A 402 25.68 -10.40 -7.83
C ASN A 402 26.30 -10.12 -9.21
N GLY A 403 25.47 -9.92 -10.23
CA GLY A 403 25.86 -9.56 -11.59
C GLY A 403 26.27 -8.09 -11.79
N LEU A 404 26.08 -7.21 -10.80
CA LEU A 404 26.46 -5.80 -10.91
C LEU A 404 27.99 -5.59 -10.89
N PRO A 405 28.48 -4.46 -11.43
CA PRO A 405 29.87 -4.05 -11.29
C PRO A 405 30.32 -3.98 -9.82
N GLY A 406 31.57 -4.37 -9.54
CA GLY A 406 32.13 -4.38 -8.18
C GLY A 406 31.96 -3.03 -7.45
N SER A 407 32.22 -1.92 -8.16
CA SER A 407 32.07 -0.57 -7.61
C SER A 407 30.63 -0.23 -7.19
N SER A 408 29.62 -0.74 -7.91
CA SER A 408 28.21 -0.56 -7.52
C SER A 408 27.85 -1.45 -6.34
N LYS A 409 28.32 -2.71 -6.34
CA LYS A 409 28.04 -3.68 -5.26
C LYS A 409 28.58 -3.22 -3.92
N GLU A 410 29.80 -2.68 -3.91
CA GLU A 410 30.46 -2.14 -2.71
C GLU A 410 29.63 -1.00 -2.10
N VAL A 411 29.18 -0.04 -2.92
CA VAL A 411 28.37 1.08 -2.43
C VAL A 411 27.00 0.61 -1.93
N ILE A 412 26.30 -0.23 -2.71
CA ILE A 412 24.97 -0.74 -2.32
C ILE A 412 25.08 -1.49 -0.99
N ARG A 413 26.09 -2.35 -0.84
CA ARG A 413 26.31 -3.11 0.41
C ARG A 413 26.63 -2.18 1.58
N ASP A 414 27.60 -1.28 1.42
CA ASP A 414 28.00 -0.33 2.47
C ASP A 414 26.82 0.52 2.97
N ILE A 415 26.03 1.08 2.05
CA ILE A 415 24.85 1.88 2.42
C ILE A 415 23.78 1.02 3.09
N THR A 416 23.51 -0.18 2.56
CA THR A 416 22.52 -1.10 3.14
C THR A 416 22.90 -1.50 4.57
N THR A 417 24.18 -1.78 4.83
CA THR A 417 24.68 -2.11 6.16
C THR A 417 24.55 -0.93 7.13
N LYS A 418 24.94 0.29 6.70
CA LYS A 418 24.80 1.50 7.53
C LYS A 418 23.34 1.84 7.82
N MET A 419 22.47 1.76 6.82
CA MET A 419 21.04 2.01 6.97
C MET A 419 20.40 0.98 7.91
N GLY A 420 20.73 -0.31 7.75
CA GLY A 420 20.25 -1.36 8.64
C GLY A 420 20.71 -1.18 10.09
N ALA A 421 21.95 -0.75 10.31
CA ALA A 421 22.44 -0.39 11.64
C ALA A 421 21.68 0.81 12.23
N GLY A 422 21.54 1.90 11.46
CA GLY A 422 20.83 3.10 11.91
C GLY A 422 19.35 2.83 12.21
N MET A 423 18.67 2.00 11.40
CA MET A 423 17.31 1.53 11.68
C MET A 423 17.26 0.73 12.99
N ALA A 424 18.16 -0.24 13.17
CA ALA A 424 18.20 -1.07 14.37
C ALA A 424 18.47 -0.27 15.66
N ASP A 425 19.27 0.79 15.58
CA ASP A 425 19.52 1.70 16.71
C ASP A 425 18.25 2.46 17.12
N ASN A 426 17.40 2.80 16.15
CA ASN A 426 16.12 3.49 16.41
C ASN A 426 15.00 2.54 16.87
N VAL A 427 15.04 1.25 16.53
CA VAL A 427 14.09 0.24 17.06
C VAL A 427 14.21 0.11 18.59
N SER A 428 15.42 0.26 19.14
CA SER A 428 15.65 0.19 20.59
C SER A 428 15.27 1.45 21.36
N ILE A 429 14.95 2.53 20.65
CA ILE A 429 14.49 3.80 21.25
C ILE A 429 12.97 3.76 21.24
N ASP A 430 12.33 4.09 22.37
CA ASP A 430 10.87 4.24 22.41
C ASP A 430 10.46 5.45 21.54
N MET A 431 10.17 5.16 20.27
CA MET A 431 9.69 6.13 19.29
C MET A 431 8.17 6.29 19.34
N GLY A 432 7.45 5.72 20.32
CA GLY A 432 6.00 5.83 20.42
C GLY A 432 5.48 7.28 20.49
N GLN A 433 6.37 8.24 20.81
CA GLN A 433 6.08 9.67 20.86
C GLN A 433 7.00 10.53 19.97
N GLY A 434 7.72 9.92 19.02
CA GLY A 434 8.65 10.63 18.13
C GLY A 434 10.08 10.72 18.65
N THR A 435 10.97 11.26 17.82
CA THR A 435 12.38 11.43 18.18
C THR A 435 12.55 12.45 19.32
N ALA A 436 13.58 12.30 20.14
CA ALA A 436 13.76 13.16 21.32
C ALA A 436 13.85 14.67 20.97
N ASP A 437 14.66 15.01 19.98
CA ASP A 437 14.94 16.39 19.57
C ASP A 437 15.17 16.50 18.05
N LEU A 438 15.49 17.71 17.58
CA LEU A 438 15.78 17.98 16.18
C LEU A 438 17.07 17.29 15.67
N ALA A 439 18.04 17.05 16.54
CA ALA A 439 19.27 16.36 16.16
C ALA A 439 19.03 14.86 15.94
N ALA A 440 18.27 14.22 16.84
CA ALA A 440 17.78 12.86 16.68
C ALA A 440 16.89 12.72 15.44
N TYR A 441 16.03 13.71 15.17
CA TYR A 441 15.21 13.75 13.95
C TYR A 441 16.07 13.80 12.68
N ALA A 442 17.08 14.67 12.66
CA ALA A 442 18.00 14.79 11.54
C ALA A 442 18.85 13.52 11.35
N TRP A 443 19.30 12.90 12.46
CA TRP A 443 20.02 11.62 12.44
C TRP A 443 19.16 10.49 11.87
N TYR A 444 17.91 10.36 12.33
CA TYR A 444 16.98 9.36 11.78
C TYR A 444 16.82 9.56 10.27
N CYS A 445 16.53 10.79 9.83
CA CYS A 445 16.41 11.10 8.41
C CYS A 445 17.71 10.83 7.62
N HIS A 446 18.87 11.05 8.23
CA HIS A 446 20.15 10.69 7.62
C HIS A 446 20.28 9.18 7.42
N ALA A 447 20.01 8.39 8.48
CA ALA A 447 20.13 6.94 8.45
C ALA A 447 19.22 6.29 7.38
N VAL A 448 17.98 6.77 7.22
CA VAL A 448 17.01 6.12 6.32
C VAL A 448 16.90 6.75 4.92
N ALA A 449 17.39 7.98 4.73
CA ALA A 449 17.28 8.68 3.44
C ALA A 449 18.54 9.47 3.04
N GLY A 450 19.24 10.08 3.99
CA GLY A 450 20.51 10.76 3.72
C GLY A 450 21.54 9.83 3.10
N LEU A 451 21.76 8.66 3.70
CA LEU A 451 22.63 7.61 3.19
C LEU A 451 22.23 7.13 1.79
N VAL A 452 20.93 7.16 1.44
CA VAL A 452 20.47 6.85 0.07
C VAL A 452 20.98 7.90 -0.92
N GLY A 453 20.90 9.19 -0.56
CA GLY A 453 21.49 10.28 -1.35
C GLY A 453 23.00 10.13 -1.52
N GLU A 454 23.70 9.74 -0.44
CA GLU A 454 25.14 9.44 -0.48
C GLU A 454 25.47 8.28 -1.42
N GLY A 455 24.74 7.17 -1.32
CA GLY A 455 24.91 5.99 -2.16
C GLY A 455 24.67 6.28 -3.64
N LEU A 456 23.57 6.97 -3.95
CA LEU A 456 23.26 7.41 -5.31
C LEU A 456 24.40 8.26 -5.89
N THR A 457 24.88 9.23 -5.11
CA THR A 457 25.98 10.12 -5.53
C THR A 457 27.26 9.34 -5.80
N GLN A 458 27.62 8.41 -4.90
CA GLN A 458 28.79 7.55 -5.05
C GLN A 458 28.68 6.66 -6.29
N ILE A 459 27.50 6.10 -6.59
CA ILE A 459 27.27 5.32 -7.80
C ILE A 459 27.39 6.22 -9.04
N PHE A 460 26.77 7.40 -9.07
CA PHE A 460 26.84 8.29 -10.23
C PHE A 460 28.28 8.70 -10.58
N VAL A 461 29.07 9.05 -9.55
CA VAL A 461 30.48 9.41 -9.72
C VAL A 461 31.33 8.18 -10.04
N GLY A 462 31.17 7.09 -9.30
CA GLY A 462 31.94 5.86 -9.49
C GLY A 462 31.70 5.17 -10.83
N ARG A 463 30.53 5.39 -11.43
CA ARG A 463 30.18 4.91 -12.78
C ARG A 463 30.54 5.91 -13.89
N GLY A 464 31.08 7.07 -13.53
CA GLY A 464 31.56 8.09 -14.47
C GLY A 464 30.46 8.93 -15.14
N PHE A 465 29.23 8.89 -14.62
CA PHE A 465 28.13 9.72 -15.14
C PHE A 465 28.11 11.11 -14.51
N GLU A 466 28.77 11.28 -13.38
CA GLU A 466 28.92 12.57 -12.73
C GLU A 466 30.34 12.79 -12.23
N THR A 467 30.65 14.04 -11.89
CA THR A 467 32.00 14.43 -11.45
C THR A 467 32.14 14.43 -9.93
N ALA A 468 33.37 14.33 -9.46
CA ALA A 468 33.70 14.44 -8.04
C ALA A 468 33.26 15.78 -7.41
N ALA A 469 32.88 16.79 -8.20
CA ALA A 469 32.30 18.04 -7.69
C ALA A 469 30.99 17.84 -6.90
N LEU A 470 30.27 16.73 -7.11
CA LEU A 470 29.12 16.34 -6.28
C LEU A 470 29.52 15.87 -4.88
N CYS A 471 30.78 15.52 -4.68
CA CYS A 471 31.33 15.04 -3.42
C CYS A 471 32.07 16.18 -2.72
N GLY A 472 31.45 16.78 -1.71
CA GLY A 472 31.96 17.98 -1.00
C GLY A 472 31.10 19.20 -1.32
N GLN A 473 30.87 20.05 -0.30
CA GLN A 473 30.03 21.28 -0.27
C GLN A 473 28.73 21.12 0.53
N GLY A 474 28.05 22.24 0.77
CA GLY A 474 26.80 22.38 1.53
C GLY A 474 26.77 23.68 2.32
N GLU A 475 25.64 24.39 2.30
CA GLU A 475 25.35 25.45 3.28
C GLU A 475 25.16 24.83 4.67
N GLN A 476 24.55 23.63 4.75
CA GLN A 476 24.44 22.89 6.01
C GLN A 476 25.63 21.95 6.22
N VAL A 477 26.25 22.06 7.40
CA VAL A 477 27.29 21.15 7.86
C VAL A 477 26.65 20.06 8.69
N TRP A 478 26.71 18.84 8.19
CA TRP A 478 26.13 17.68 8.84
C TRP A 478 27.18 16.92 9.66
N PRO A 479 27.00 16.81 11.00
CA PRO A 479 27.99 16.18 11.87
C PRO A 479 28.11 14.66 11.68
N PHE A 480 27.10 14.05 11.04
CA PHE A 480 27.04 12.62 10.77
C PHE A 480 27.64 12.22 9.42
N CYS A 481 27.83 13.18 8.51
CA CYS A 481 28.59 12.93 7.28
C CYS A 481 30.06 12.81 7.65
N LYS A 482 30.77 11.80 7.14
CA LYS A 482 32.21 11.66 7.42
C LYS A 482 32.94 12.98 7.11
N PRO A 483 33.81 13.47 8.01
CA PRO A 483 34.61 14.64 7.77
C PRO A 483 35.40 14.50 6.47
N ALA A 484 35.56 15.61 5.75
CA ALA A 484 36.26 15.59 4.47
C ALA A 484 37.69 15.02 4.62
N GLU A 485 38.36 15.24 5.76
CA GLU A 485 39.72 14.70 6.01
C GLU A 485 39.76 13.17 6.07
N GLU A 486 38.69 12.52 6.54
CA GLU A 486 38.61 11.06 6.70
C GLU A 486 38.09 10.32 5.46
N ASN A 487 37.66 11.08 4.44
CA ASN A 487 37.12 10.55 3.18
C ASN A 487 37.82 11.14 1.94
N GLY A 488 39.13 11.37 2.04
CA GLY A 488 39.95 11.84 0.89
C GLY A 488 39.54 13.21 0.34
N GLY A 489 39.10 14.12 1.21
CA GLY A 489 38.66 15.48 0.89
C GLY A 489 37.17 15.64 0.56
N ARG A 490 36.32 14.64 0.80
CA ARG A 490 34.92 14.60 0.31
C ARG A 490 33.90 14.56 1.46
N SER A 491 33.00 15.54 1.52
CA SER A 491 31.82 15.54 2.42
C SER A 491 30.52 15.42 1.61
N LEU A 492 29.69 14.41 1.88
CA LEU A 492 28.46 14.18 1.13
C LEU A 492 27.27 15.01 1.65
N GLY A 493 27.54 16.19 2.23
CA GLY A 493 26.54 17.05 2.88
C GLY A 493 25.39 17.46 1.96
N LEU A 494 25.67 17.89 0.73
CA LEU A 494 24.63 18.17 -0.28
C LEU A 494 23.75 16.95 -0.59
N ALA A 495 24.39 15.77 -0.76
CA ALA A 495 23.69 14.52 -1.06
C ALA A 495 22.81 14.08 0.12
N ASN A 496 23.29 14.30 1.34
CA ASN A 496 22.50 14.08 2.53
C ASN A 496 21.28 15.01 2.58
N SER A 497 21.45 16.32 2.34
CA SER A 497 20.34 17.29 2.31
C SER A 497 19.26 16.90 1.28
N MET A 498 19.65 16.34 0.13
CA MET A 498 18.72 15.78 -0.86
C MET A 498 17.84 14.65 -0.29
N GLY A 499 18.42 13.74 0.50
CA GLY A 499 17.69 12.66 1.17
C GLY A 499 16.80 13.17 2.30
N LEU A 500 17.33 14.02 3.18
CA LEU A 500 16.60 14.61 4.29
C LEU A 500 15.38 15.40 3.82
N PHE A 501 15.48 16.15 2.72
CA PHE A 501 14.35 16.95 2.24
C PHE A 501 13.16 16.08 1.83
N LEU A 502 13.43 14.95 1.14
CA LEU A 502 12.39 13.99 0.78
C LEU A 502 11.81 13.31 2.02
N GLN A 503 12.66 12.88 2.95
CA GLN A 503 12.22 12.15 4.14
C GLN A 503 11.39 13.02 5.08
N LYS A 504 11.86 14.24 5.40
CA LYS A 504 11.10 15.19 6.21
C LYS A 504 9.75 15.52 5.57
N THR A 505 9.71 15.66 4.24
CA THR A 505 8.44 15.90 3.53
C THR A 505 7.46 14.74 3.68
N ASN A 506 7.92 13.50 3.57
CA ASN A 506 7.06 12.34 3.76
C ASN A 506 6.57 12.22 5.20
N ILE A 507 7.46 12.35 6.20
CA ILE A 507 7.11 12.32 7.63
C ILE A 507 6.09 13.41 8.00
N ILE A 508 6.19 14.60 7.40
CA ILE A 508 5.23 15.68 7.61
C ILE A 508 3.85 15.31 7.01
N ARG A 509 3.83 14.79 5.79
CA ARG A 509 2.59 14.45 5.07
C ARG A 509 1.86 13.26 5.70
N ASP A 510 2.61 12.25 6.13
CA ASP A 510 2.10 10.94 6.53
C ASP A 510 1.85 10.84 8.04
N TYR A 511 1.96 11.95 8.77
CA TYR A 511 1.75 12.05 10.23
C TYR A 511 0.65 11.14 10.79
N LEU A 512 -0.57 11.20 10.23
CA LEU A 512 -1.69 10.42 10.76
C LEU A 512 -1.60 8.94 10.38
N GLU A 513 -1.03 8.61 9.22
CA GLU A 513 -0.81 7.23 8.79
C GLU A 513 0.24 6.56 9.67
N ASP A 514 1.37 7.24 9.91
CA ASP A 514 2.43 6.77 10.80
C ASP A 514 1.89 6.57 12.22
N TYR A 515 1.15 7.55 12.75
CA TYR A 515 0.57 7.45 14.10
C TYR A 515 -0.44 6.30 14.21
N ALA A 516 -1.27 6.09 13.18
CA ALA A 516 -2.21 4.96 13.13
C ALA A 516 -1.51 3.60 13.02
N ASP A 517 -0.29 3.57 12.52
CA ASP A 517 0.59 2.39 12.48
C ASP A 517 1.40 2.20 13.77
N GLY A 518 1.22 3.07 14.78
CA GLY A 518 1.98 3.03 16.03
C GLY A 518 3.41 3.55 15.88
N ARG A 519 3.69 4.30 14.80
CA ARG A 519 4.98 4.95 14.53
C ARG A 519 4.85 6.44 14.81
N ALA A 520 5.88 7.05 15.37
CA ALA A 520 5.95 8.50 15.50
C ALA A 520 7.37 8.97 15.23
N PHE A 521 7.48 10.04 14.43
CA PHE A 521 8.77 10.58 14.00
C PHE A 521 8.94 12.07 14.31
N TRP A 522 7.84 12.79 14.59
CA TRP A 522 7.91 14.22 14.87
C TRP A 522 8.68 14.48 16.18
N PRO A 523 9.64 15.43 16.20
CA PRO A 523 10.51 15.62 17.36
C PRO A 523 9.77 16.15 18.59
N GLN A 524 9.95 15.47 19.73
CA GLN A 524 9.33 15.80 21.02
C GLN A 524 9.65 17.21 21.48
N GLN A 525 10.89 17.66 21.31
CA GLN A 525 11.29 19.03 21.58
C GLN A 525 10.40 20.07 20.87
N VAL A 526 9.89 19.77 19.68
CA VAL A 526 9.06 20.70 18.89
C VAL A 526 7.60 20.55 19.27
N TRP A 527 7.01 19.36 19.11
CA TRP A 527 5.56 19.22 19.22
C TRP A 527 5.05 19.46 20.65
N ARG A 528 5.86 19.22 21.68
CA ARG A 528 5.52 19.53 23.09
C ARG A 528 5.38 21.03 23.37
N GLN A 529 5.91 21.90 22.51
CA GLN A 529 5.69 23.35 22.62
C GLN A 529 4.26 23.75 22.20
N PHE A 530 3.59 22.87 21.45
CA PHE A 530 2.28 23.14 20.85
C PHE A 530 1.18 22.23 21.42
N ALA A 531 1.52 21.02 21.85
CA ALA A 531 0.63 20.10 22.55
C ALA A 531 0.47 20.47 24.03
N ARG A 532 -0.68 20.17 24.62
CA ARG A 532 -0.97 20.37 26.05
C ARG A 532 -0.74 19.10 26.87
N SER A 533 -0.86 17.95 26.24
CA SER A 533 -0.61 16.63 26.76
C SER A 533 0.83 16.18 26.47
N SER A 534 1.19 15.03 27.05
CA SER A 534 2.46 14.36 26.76
C SER A 534 2.35 13.38 25.59
N GLU A 535 1.31 13.49 24.75
CA GLU A 535 1.05 12.59 23.63
C GLU A 535 0.99 13.34 22.29
N LEU A 536 1.78 12.88 21.32
CA LEU A 536 1.81 13.46 19.97
C LEU A 536 0.45 13.36 19.25
N GLY A 537 -0.35 12.32 19.56
CA GLY A 537 -1.66 12.10 18.97
C GLY A 537 -2.69 13.18 19.27
N GLU A 538 -2.45 14.05 20.27
CA GLU A 538 -3.30 15.21 20.55
C GLU A 538 -3.48 16.11 19.33
N LEU A 539 -2.45 16.24 18.47
CA LEU A 539 -2.53 17.11 17.29
C LEU A 539 -3.56 16.60 16.26
N ALA A 540 -3.89 15.31 16.28
CA ALA A 540 -4.97 14.71 15.48
C ALA A 540 -6.36 14.79 16.16
N ARG A 541 -6.43 15.09 17.46
CA ARG A 541 -7.70 15.12 18.19
C ARG A 541 -8.50 16.35 17.77
N PRO A 542 -9.75 16.20 17.28
CA PRO A 542 -10.55 17.34 16.87
C PRO A 542 -10.94 18.17 18.09
N THR A 543 -10.32 19.33 18.29
CA THR A 543 -10.92 20.38 19.10
C THR A 543 -12.04 21.06 18.27
N ALA A 544 -13.28 21.02 18.79
CA ALA A 544 -14.45 21.86 18.51
C ALA A 544 -14.74 22.45 17.09
N HIS A 545 -15.80 21.98 16.42
CA HIS A 545 -16.55 22.68 15.34
C HIS A 545 -15.85 23.04 14.02
N GLY A 546 -16.06 22.18 13.02
CA GLY A 546 -15.78 22.46 11.61
C GLY A 546 -15.89 21.27 10.65
N ALA A 547 -15.85 20.04 11.16
CA ALA A 547 -16.18 18.83 10.38
C ALA A 547 -17.59 18.35 10.73
N GLY A 548 -18.56 19.22 10.50
CA GLY A 548 -19.97 19.03 10.81
C GLY A 548 -20.84 19.88 9.89
N SER A 549 -20.54 19.84 8.59
CA SER A 549 -21.48 20.30 7.57
C SER A 549 -21.61 19.34 6.37
N ASP A 550 -21.15 18.09 6.49
CA ASP A 550 -21.40 17.01 5.51
C ASP A 550 -21.25 15.59 6.13
N GLY A 551 -21.71 15.37 7.37
CA GLY A 551 -22.10 14.03 7.84
C GLY A 551 -21.06 12.90 7.97
N TYR A 552 -19.83 13.15 8.45
CA TYR A 552 -18.85 12.07 8.75
C TYR A 552 -18.52 11.98 10.25
N PRO A 553 -18.47 10.77 10.85
CA PRO A 553 -18.03 10.57 12.23
C PRO A 553 -16.49 10.60 12.33
N THR A 554 -15.95 11.32 13.32
CA THR A 554 -14.49 11.41 13.59
C THR A 554 -13.99 10.22 14.40
N ALA A 555 -12.71 9.88 14.24
CA ALA A 555 -12.04 8.70 14.81
C ALA A 555 -11.82 8.70 16.34
N PHE A 556 -12.47 9.59 17.10
CA PHE A 556 -12.30 9.72 18.55
C PHE A 556 -13.68 9.81 19.22
N ASP A 557 -13.95 8.85 20.12
CA ASP A 557 -15.17 8.75 20.89
C ASP A 557 -15.10 9.64 22.13
N ALA A 558 -15.97 10.65 22.19
CA ALA A 558 -16.06 11.60 23.30
C ALA A 558 -16.46 10.94 24.63
N GLN A 559 -16.91 9.68 24.64
CA GLN A 559 -17.26 8.96 25.87
C GLN A 559 -16.06 8.49 26.69
N ASN A 560 -14.86 8.42 26.10
CA ASN A 560 -13.67 7.84 26.73
C ASN A 560 -12.60 8.85 27.21
N ASP A 561 -12.86 10.17 27.12
CA ASP A 561 -11.92 11.22 27.55
C ASP A 561 -12.62 12.28 28.44
N PRO A 562 -12.68 12.06 29.77
CA PRO A 562 -13.31 12.99 30.71
C PRO A 562 -12.58 14.33 30.84
N ASP A 563 -11.27 14.36 30.57
CA ASP A 563 -10.45 15.57 30.62
C ASP A 563 -10.61 16.43 29.35
N GLY A 564 -10.93 15.80 28.21
CA GLY A 564 -11.33 16.46 26.97
C GLY A 564 -12.66 17.21 27.06
N ALA A 565 -13.55 16.84 27.99
CA ALA A 565 -14.85 17.47 28.18
C ALA A 565 -14.78 18.88 28.80
N ALA A 566 -13.67 19.23 29.45
CA ALA A 566 -13.50 20.55 30.09
C ALA A 566 -12.90 21.63 29.15
N VAL A 567 -12.51 21.27 27.92
CA VAL A 567 -11.75 22.13 26.99
C VAL A 567 -12.56 22.42 25.72
N VAL A 568 -13.85 22.71 25.86
CA VAL A 568 -14.77 22.89 24.73
C VAL A 568 -14.78 24.35 24.25
N GLY A 569 -14.09 24.62 23.12
CA GLY A 569 -14.26 25.86 22.36
C GLY A 569 -13.26 26.11 21.21
N LYS A 570 -13.71 25.91 19.96
CA LYS A 570 -13.16 26.32 18.62
C LYS A 570 -11.98 25.54 17.96
N GLY A 571 -12.22 25.07 16.72
CA GLY A 571 -11.33 24.64 15.61
C GLY A 571 -10.33 23.51 15.82
N VAL A 572 -9.88 22.85 14.73
CA VAL A 572 -8.58 22.13 14.72
C VAL A 572 -7.58 23.05 15.38
N ASN A 573 -6.89 22.54 16.41
CA ASN A 573 -6.12 23.36 17.32
C ASN A 573 -5.10 24.20 16.53
N LYS A 574 -5.16 25.53 16.61
CA LYS A 574 -4.21 26.45 15.93
C LYS A 574 -2.76 26.06 16.21
N GLN A 575 -2.52 25.54 17.41
CA GLN A 575 -1.27 24.98 17.86
C GLN A 575 -0.77 23.80 17.00
N ALA A 576 -1.66 22.90 16.56
CA ALA A 576 -1.29 21.80 15.66
C ALA A 576 -0.82 22.32 14.30
N LEU A 577 -1.52 23.32 13.74
CA LEU A 577 -1.09 23.98 12.51
C LEU A 577 0.24 24.72 12.70
N SER A 578 0.45 25.40 13.83
CA SER A 578 1.74 26.03 14.12
C SER A 578 2.90 25.03 14.28
N CYS A 579 2.63 23.85 14.84
CA CYS A 579 3.61 22.75 14.90
C CYS A 579 3.95 22.23 13.48
N LEU A 580 2.93 21.99 12.66
CA LEU A 580 3.08 21.60 11.26
C LEU A 580 3.91 22.63 10.48
N ASN A 581 3.59 23.91 10.64
CA ASN A 581 4.26 25.03 9.97
C ASN A 581 5.73 25.13 10.41
N PHE A 582 6.06 24.85 11.68
CA PHE A 582 7.45 24.76 12.15
C PHE A 582 8.23 23.66 11.42
N LEU A 583 7.67 22.45 11.30
CA LEU A 583 8.34 21.32 10.65
C LEU A 583 8.50 21.55 9.15
N ILE A 584 7.53 22.19 8.50
CA ILE A 584 7.67 22.62 7.11
C ILE A 584 8.80 23.64 6.98
N ALA A 585 8.92 24.60 7.89
CA ALA A 585 10.02 25.56 7.90
C ALA A 585 11.38 24.87 8.03
N ASP A 586 11.48 23.90 8.94
CA ASP A 586 12.67 23.06 9.15
C ASP A 586 13.06 22.25 7.90
N ALA A 587 12.08 21.72 7.15
CA ALA A 587 12.35 21.06 5.88
C ALA A 587 12.83 22.05 4.80
N LEU A 588 12.24 23.25 4.72
CA LEU A 588 12.59 24.27 3.72
C LEU A 588 14.03 24.80 3.86
N GLU A 589 14.65 24.68 5.04
CA GLU A 589 16.04 25.05 5.27
C GLU A 589 17.04 24.18 4.48
N LEU A 590 16.61 23.02 3.98
CA LEU A 590 17.42 22.11 3.17
C LEU A 590 17.46 22.49 1.69
N VAL A 591 16.52 23.34 1.24
CA VAL A 591 16.33 23.64 -0.18
C VAL A 591 17.56 24.29 -0.85
N PRO A 592 18.32 25.20 -0.21
CA PRO A 592 19.54 25.73 -0.82
C PRO A 592 20.55 24.64 -1.22
N ASP A 593 20.77 23.65 -0.36
CA ASP A 593 21.62 22.50 -0.66
C ASP A 593 21.04 21.63 -1.77
N VAL A 594 19.73 21.39 -1.77
CA VAL A 594 19.03 20.65 -2.83
C VAL A 594 19.25 21.32 -4.19
N LEU A 595 19.08 22.64 -4.27
CA LEU A 595 19.27 23.39 -5.52
C LEU A 595 20.74 23.39 -5.95
N THR A 596 21.67 23.51 -5.00
CA THR A 596 23.12 23.44 -5.26
C THR A 596 23.51 22.07 -5.81
N TYR A 597 23.04 20.98 -5.19
CA TYR A 597 23.27 19.61 -5.67
C TYR A 597 22.78 19.44 -7.11
N LEU A 598 21.55 19.89 -7.40
CA LEU A 598 20.97 19.78 -8.74
C LEU A 598 21.70 20.62 -9.79
N GLU A 599 22.30 21.75 -9.42
CA GLU A 599 23.10 22.58 -10.33
C GLU A 599 24.43 21.91 -10.73
N LEU A 600 24.97 21.03 -9.89
CA LEU A 600 26.22 20.32 -10.14
C LEU A 600 26.06 19.10 -11.07
N LEU A 601 24.82 18.60 -11.25
CA LEU A 601 24.53 17.45 -12.10
C LEU A 601 24.69 17.80 -13.60
N ARG A 602 25.43 16.96 -14.32
CA ARG A 602 25.76 17.16 -15.74
C ARG A 602 24.97 16.24 -16.66
N THR A 603 24.68 15.01 -16.23
CA THR A 603 23.98 14.03 -17.05
C THR A 603 22.47 14.31 -17.02
N PRO A 604 21.81 14.58 -18.16
CA PRO A 604 20.39 14.97 -18.18
C PRO A 604 19.43 13.96 -17.54
N GLU A 605 19.68 12.67 -17.73
CA GLU A 605 18.88 11.58 -17.16
C GLU A 605 19.04 11.51 -15.63
N VAL A 606 20.29 11.65 -15.15
CA VAL A 606 20.59 11.71 -13.70
C VAL A 606 19.99 12.98 -13.09
N PHE A 607 20.09 14.13 -13.78
CA PHE A 607 19.44 15.36 -13.37
C PHE A 607 17.93 15.17 -13.21
N ARG A 608 17.25 14.60 -14.20
CA ARG A 608 15.79 14.35 -14.12
C ARG A 608 15.43 13.41 -13.00
N PHE A 609 16.22 12.33 -12.85
CA PHE A 609 16.05 11.36 -11.78
C PHE A 609 16.12 12.01 -10.41
N SER A 610 17.10 12.88 -10.19
CA SER A 610 17.31 13.59 -8.94
C SER A 610 16.34 14.75 -8.74
N ALA A 611 15.95 15.47 -9.80
CA ALA A 611 15.16 16.71 -9.70
C ALA A 611 13.66 16.47 -9.51
N ILE A 612 13.09 15.45 -10.17
CA ILE A 612 11.64 15.19 -10.12
C ILE A 612 11.15 14.97 -8.67
N PRO A 613 11.76 14.10 -7.86
CA PRO A 613 11.34 13.90 -6.47
C PRO A 613 11.42 15.19 -5.63
N GLN A 614 12.44 16.02 -5.86
CA GLN A 614 12.67 17.25 -5.10
C GLN A 614 11.61 18.32 -5.42
N VAL A 615 11.26 18.47 -6.70
CA VAL A 615 10.16 19.37 -7.12
C VAL A 615 8.82 18.86 -6.54
N MET A 616 8.59 17.55 -6.55
CA MET A 616 7.41 16.92 -5.96
C MET A 616 7.34 17.14 -4.45
N ALA A 617 8.46 17.10 -3.75
CA ALA A 617 8.54 17.33 -2.31
C ALA A 617 8.15 18.76 -1.94
N ILE A 618 8.71 19.80 -2.57
CA ILE A 618 8.31 21.18 -2.27
C ILE A 618 6.83 21.46 -2.63
N GLY A 619 6.32 20.85 -3.70
CA GLY A 619 4.90 20.93 -4.04
C GLY A 619 4.00 20.26 -3.01
N THR A 620 4.47 19.18 -2.39
CA THR A 620 3.77 18.48 -1.30
C THR A 620 3.79 19.30 -0.01
N LEU A 621 4.94 19.89 0.35
CA LEU A 621 5.03 20.81 1.49
C LEU A 621 4.08 22.00 1.32
N ALA A 622 3.98 22.56 0.12
CA ALA A 622 3.06 23.66 -0.17
C ALA A 622 1.57 23.27 -0.08
N GLU A 623 1.22 22.01 -0.32
CA GLU A 623 -0.15 21.51 -0.13
C GLU A 623 -0.42 21.13 1.34
N CYS A 624 0.60 20.74 2.11
CA CYS A 624 0.48 20.46 3.54
C CYS A 624 0.49 21.73 4.40
N PHE A 625 1.10 22.82 3.92
CA PHE A 625 1.27 24.06 4.67
C PHE A 625 -0.06 24.66 5.12
N ASP A 626 -0.14 24.96 6.43
CA ASP A 626 -1.32 25.50 7.10
C ASP A 626 -2.62 24.71 6.78
N ASN A 627 -2.49 23.41 6.49
CA ASN A 627 -3.60 22.59 6.01
C ASN A 627 -4.06 21.61 7.11
N PRO A 628 -5.24 21.80 7.70
CA PRO A 628 -5.76 20.91 8.74
C PRO A 628 -6.01 19.48 8.25
N ARG A 629 -6.04 19.25 6.93
CA ARG A 629 -6.25 17.92 6.36
C ARG A 629 -5.14 16.94 6.70
N VAL A 630 -3.91 17.40 6.96
CA VAL A 630 -2.78 16.55 7.41
C VAL A 630 -3.14 15.75 8.67
N PHE A 631 -3.93 16.34 9.57
CA PHE A 631 -4.37 15.71 10.82
C PHE A 631 -5.60 14.81 10.67
N THR A 632 -6.15 14.70 9.46
CA THR A 632 -7.37 13.90 9.18
C THR A 632 -7.17 12.88 8.07
N GLY A 633 -5.97 12.80 7.49
CA GLY A 633 -5.63 11.89 6.41
C GLY A 633 -4.41 12.33 5.61
N VAL A 634 -4.07 11.55 4.59
CA VAL A 634 -2.91 11.81 3.73
C VAL A 634 -3.27 12.82 2.64
N VAL A 635 -2.59 13.95 2.62
CA VAL A 635 -2.78 15.02 1.62
C VAL A 635 -2.01 14.70 0.35
N LYS A 636 -2.67 14.78 -0.82
CA LYS A 636 -2.03 14.51 -2.12
C LYS A 636 -2.16 15.66 -3.10
N ILE A 637 -1.04 15.97 -3.77
CA ILE A 637 -1.04 16.93 -4.87
C ILE A 637 -1.89 16.44 -6.06
N ARG A 638 -2.42 17.37 -6.85
CA ARG A 638 -3.18 17.06 -8.07
C ARG A 638 -2.32 16.31 -9.08
N LYS A 639 -2.88 15.26 -9.69
CA LYS A 639 -2.20 14.43 -10.70
C LYS A 639 -1.77 15.24 -11.93
N GLY A 640 -2.58 16.21 -12.34
CA GLY A 640 -2.26 17.09 -13.46
C GLY A 640 -1.12 18.07 -13.16
N LEU A 641 -1.11 18.65 -11.96
CA LEU A 641 0.01 19.46 -11.46
C LEU A 641 1.30 18.63 -11.36
N ALA A 642 1.22 17.41 -10.81
CA ALA A 642 2.34 16.47 -10.77
C ALA A 642 2.90 16.20 -12.17
N ALA A 643 2.04 15.96 -13.15
CA ALA A 643 2.45 15.74 -14.54
C ALA A 643 3.15 16.98 -15.14
N GLN A 644 2.67 18.20 -14.85
CA GLN A 644 3.34 19.43 -15.27
C GLN A 644 4.73 19.57 -14.64
N MET A 645 4.83 19.32 -13.34
CA MET A 645 6.11 19.37 -12.61
C MET A 645 7.12 18.39 -13.19
N ILE A 646 6.71 17.14 -13.44
CA ILE A 646 7.55 16.10 -14.06
C ILE A 646 8.07 16.56 -15.43
N LEU A 647 7.19 17.05 -16.30
CA LEU A 647 7.58 17.50 -17.65
C LEU A 647 8.51 18.73 -17.61
N ASP A 648 8.27 19.65 -16.67
CA ASP A 648 9.03 20.89 -16.54
C ASP A 648 10.38 20.69 -15.82
N ALA A 649 10.54 19.64 -15.00
CA ALA A 649 11.76 19.27 -14.27
C ALA A 649 12.85 18.63 -15.16
N SER A 650 12.84 18.92 -16.46
CA SER A 650 13.84 18.45 -17.43
C SER A 650 15.14 19.29 -17.46
N GLY A 651 15.21 20.36 -16.66
CA GLY A 651 16.39 21.19 -16.49
C GLY A 651 16.21 22.24 -15.39
N LEU A 652 17.32 22.85 -14.98
CA LEU A 652 17.39 23.71 -13.79
C LEU A 652 16.44 24.92 -13.84
N GLY A 653 16.20 25.50 -15.02
CA GLY A 653 15.24 26.61 -15.15
C GLY A 653 13.80 26.22 -14.83
N GLY A 654 13.41 24.95 -15.08
CA GLY A 654 12.09 24.44 -14.69
C GLY A 654 11.99 24.14 -13.21
N VAL A 655 13.04 23.55 -12.64
CA VAL A 655 13.18 23.34 -11.19
C VAL A 655 13.07 24.67 -10.44
N HIS A 656 13.90 25.67 -10.80
CA HIS A 656 13.87 26.99 -10.17
C HIS A 656 12.50 27.63 -10.28
N ALA A 657 11.80 27.50 -11.41
CA ALA A 657 10.46 28.07 -11.56
C ALA A 657 9.44 27.47 -10.60
N TRP A 658 9.47 26.15 -10.37
CA TRP A 658 8.58 25.49 -9.40
C TRP A 658 8.94 25.80 -7.96
N PHE A 659 10.23 25.74 -7.61
CA PHE A 659 10.69 26.12 -6.27
C PHE A 659 10.35 27.57 -5.95
N HIS A 660 10.56 28.49 -6.91
CA HIS A 660 10.17 29.90 -6.79
C HIS A 660 8.66 30.06 -6.59
N HIS A 661 7.86 29.36 -7.40
CA HIS A 661 6.40 29.44 -7.33
C HIS A 661 5.87 29.01 -5.96
N PHE A 662 6.33 27.86 -5.46
CA PHE A 662 5.88 27.33 -4.17
C PHE A 662 6.43 28.15 -3.00
N ALA A 663 7.67 28.64 -3.06
CA ALA A 663 8.22 29.53 -2.03
C ALA A 663 7.43 30.85 -1.93
N LEU A 664 7.03 31.44 -3.06
CA LEU A 664 6.14 32.61 -3.08
C LEU A 664 4.75 32.29 -2.53
N GLN A 665 4.19 31.13 -2.86
CA GLN A 665 2.90 30.69 -2.32
C GLN A 665 2.96 30.56 -0.80
N LEU A 666 3.97 29.87 -0.27
CA LEU A 666 4.19 29.69 1.16
C LEU A 666 4.37 31.02 1.88
N LEU A 667 5.24 31.89 1.38
CA LEU A 667 5.46 33.23 1.95
C LEU A 667 4.17 34.06 1.98
N LYS A 668 3.35 33.98 0.92
CA LYS A 668 2.09 34.72 0.82
C LYS A 668 1.01 34.17 1.76
N CYS A 669 0.95 32.86 1.95
CA CYS A 669 -0.09 32.20 2.73
C CYS A 669 0.27 32.06 4.22
N CYS A 670 1.52 32.34 4.61
CA CYS A 670 1.97 32.25 5.98
C CYS A 670 1.18 33.19 6.91
N PRO A 671 0.48 32.67 7.94
CA PRO A 671 -0.21 33.51 8.91
C PRO A 671 0.79 34.43 9.62
N LYS A 672 0.43 35.70 9.80
CA LYS A 672 1.32 36.70 10.43
C LYS A 672 1.53 36.45 11.92
N ASP A 673 0.58 35.78 12.54
CA ASP A 673 0.53 35.42 13.95
C ASP A 673 0.97 33.97 14.21
N ASP A 674 1.53 33.29 13.19
CA ASP A 674 2.17 31.98 13.37
C ASP A 674 3.51 32.15 14.12
N PRO A 675 3.78 31.36 15.17
CA PRO A 675 5.05 31.43 15.91
C PRO A 675 6.30 31.19 15.05
N SER A 676 6.16 30.48 13.93
CA SER A 676 7.24 30.17 12.98
C SER A 676 7.31 31.15 11.81
N HIS A 677 6.54 32.24 11.82
CA HIS A 677 6.43 33.19 10.71
C HIS A 677 7.79 33.68 10.21
N ASP A 678 8.69 34.06 11.12
CA ASP A 678 10.01 34.58 10.76
C ASP A 678 10.90 33.48 10.17
N LYS A 679 10.85 32.25 10.72
CA LYS A 679 11.60 31.10 10.21
C LYS A 679 11.15 30.74 8.79
N ILE A 680 9.83 30.66 8.57
CA ILE A 680 9.21 30.38 7.26
C ILE A 680 9.57 31.48 6.26
N SER A 681 9.45 32.74 6.68
CA SER A 681 9.74 33.90 5.84
C SER A 681 11.21 33.91 5.43
N ALA A 682 12.13 33.68 6.36
CA ALA A 682 13.56 33.61 6.07
C ALA A 682 13.90 32.46 5.10
N ALA A 683 13.38 31.25 5.35
CA ALA A 683 13.61 30.10 4.48
C ALA A 683 13.05 30.32 3.06
N THR A 684 11.80 30.77 2.93
CA THR A 684 11.18 31.05 1.63
C THR A 684 11.86 32.20 0.89
N GLN A 685 12.27 33.27 1.57
CA GLN A 685 13.02 34.36 0.96
C GLN A 685 14.38 33.92 0.42
N ARG A 686 15.11 33.05 1.14
CA ARG A 686 16.36 32.44 0.62
C ARG A 686 16.10 31.67 -0.67
N ILE A 687 15.08 30.81 -0.68
CA ILE A 687 14.70 30.03 -1.88
C ILE A 687 14.33 30.97 -3.03
N ILE A 688 13.55 32.02 -2.77
CA ILE A 688 13.19 33.04 -3.75
C ILE A 688 14.45 33.69 -4.32
N GLY A 689 15.40 34.12 -3.47
CA GLY A 689 16.65 34.73 -3.88
C GLY A 689 17.46 33.86 -4.85
N ILE A 690 17.64 32.57 -4.53
CA ILE A 690 18.37 31.60 -5.37
C ILE A 690 17.65 31.36 -6.71
N THR A 691 16.32 31.35 -6.70
CA THR A 691 15.52 30.89 -7.85
C THR A 691 15.08 32.00 -8.80
N GLN A 692 15.03 33.26 -8.34
CA GLN A 692 14.35 34.37 -9.00
C GLN A 692 14.85 34.63 -10.44
N ASP A 693 16.15 34.59 -10.68
CA ASP A 693 16.72 34.94 -11.99
C ASP A 693 16.37 33.90 -13.06
N LYS A 694 16.59 32.61 -12.76
CA LYS A 694 16.25 31.53 -13.70
C LYS A 694 14.73 31.41 -13.88
N ALA A 695 13.93 31.67 -12.84
CA ALA A 695 12.47 31.71 -12.93
C ALA A 695 11.97 32.84 -13.85
N LYS A 696 12.47 34.07 -13.68
CA LYS A 696 12.16 35.22 -14.55
C LYS A 696 12.60 34.98 -15.99
N ALA A 697 13.80 34.43 -16.20
CA ALA A 697 14.30 34.10 -17.54
C ALA A 697 13.39 33.10 -18.26
N ARG A 698 12.89 32.07 -17.56
CA ARG A 698 11.93 31.10 -18.11
C ARG A 698 10.59 31.74 -18.44
N GLN A 699 10.06 32.61 -17.58
CA GLN A 699 8.81 33.34 -17.84
C GLN A 699 8.93 34.23 -19.08
N ARG A 700 10.05 34.96 -19.23
CA ARG A 700 10.35 35.75 -20.43
C ARG A 700 10.43 34.88 -21.70
N LYS A 701 11.07 33.71 -21.62
CA LYS A 701 11.17 32.76 -22.74
C LYS A 701 9.80 32.20 -23.13
N LYS A 702 8.96 31.83 -22.16
CA LYS A 702 7.57 31.39 -22.42
C LYS A 702 6.75 32.53 -23.06
N ALA A 703 6.87 33.76 -22.57
CA ALA A 703 6.20 34.93 -23.15
C ALA A 703 6.66 35.25 -24.58
N CYS A 704 7.97 35.22 -24.86
CA CYS A 704 8.50 35.40 -26.22
C CYS A 704 8.06 34.29 -27.17
N THR A 705 8.00 33.04 -26.70
CA THR A 705 7.50 31.92 -27.50
C THR A 705 6.02 32.12 -27.83
N TRP A 706 5.20 32.53 -26.86
CA TRP A 706 3.80 32.88 -27.10
C TRP A 706 3.64 34.08 -28.05
N LEU A 707 4.49 35.10 -27.96
CA LEU A 707 4.48 36.23 -28.88
C LEU A 707 4.89 35.83 -30.31
N MET A 708 5.87 34.93 -30.47
CA MET A 708 6.26 34.42 -31.80
C MET A 708 5.18 33.53 -32.42
N TRP A 709 4.51 32.68 -31.63
CA TRP A 709 3.39 31.88 -32.10
C TRP A 709 2.14 32.73 -32.36
N GLY A 710 1.91 33.77 -31.55
CA GLY A 710 0.89 34.79 -31.79
C GLY A 710 1.15 35.60 -33.07
N ALA A 711 2.41 36.00 -33.32
CA ALA A 711 2.81 36.67 -34.55
C ALA A 711 2.71 35.76 -35.79
N ALA A 712 3.04 34.47 -35.66
CA ALA A 712 2.86 33.48 -36.74
C ALA A 712 1.38 33.19 -37.04
N ALA A 713 0.51 33.17 -36.02
CA ALA A 713 -0.93 33.04 -36.19
C ALA A 713 -1.54 34.30 -36.84
N VAL A 714 -1.09 35.49 -36.47
CA VAL A 714 -1.49 36.77 -37.11
C VAL A 714 -0.97 36.86 -38.54
N GLY A 715 0.26 36.39 -38.81
CA GLY A 715 0.81 36.31 -40.17
C GLY A 715 0.05 35.36 -41.09
N SER A 716 -0.44 34.24 -40.54
CA SER A 716 -1.26 33.26 -41.28
C SER A 716 -2.67 33.79 -41.58
N VAL A 717 -3.24 34.62 -40.70
CA VAL A 717 -4.50 35.34 -40.95
C VAL A 717 -4.29 36.49 -41.96
N GLY A 718 -3.14 37.16 -41.94
CA GLY A 718 -2.78 38.20 -42.92
C GLY A 718 -2.68 37.68 -44.35
N VAL A 719 -2.16 36.46 -44.55
CA VAL A 719 -2.10 35.82 -45.88
C VAL A 719 -3.50 35.39 -46.37
N LEU A 720 -4.41 34.98 -45.48
CA LEU A 720 -5.79 34.63 -45.84
C LEU A 720 -6.67 35.85 -46.16
N VAL A 721 -6.36 37.03 -45.62
CA VAL A 721 -7.05 38.28 -45.96
C VAL A 721 -6.52 38.88 -47.27
N ALA A 722 -5.23 38.70 -47.59
CA ALA A 722 -4.66 39.12 -48.86
C ALA A 722 -5.17 38.31 -50.07
N TYR A 723 -5.49 37.03 -49.89
CA TYR A 723 -6.04 36.17 -50.96
C TYR A 723 -7.55 36.39 -51.23
N ARG A 724 -8.23 37.23 -50.43
CA ARG A 724 -9.64 37.60 -50.63
C ARG A 724 -9.84 39.00 -51.25
N ARG A 725 -8.75 39.65 -51.68
CA ARG A 725 -8.75 40.97 -52.31
C ARG A 725 -8.00 41.03 -53.66
N SER A 726 -7.68 39.88 -54.26
CA SER A 726 -7.18 39.74 -55.63
C SER A 726 -8.24 39.13 -56.53
#